data_AF-A0A7S4GHP3-F1
#
_entry.id   AF-A0A7S4GHP3-F1
#
_cell.length_a   1.000
_cell.length_b   1.000
_cell.length_c   1.000
_cell.angle_alpha   90.00
_cell.angle_beta   90.00
_cell.angle_gamma   90.00
#
_symmetry.space_group_name_H-M   'P 1'
#
loop_
_entity.id
_entity.type
_entity.pdbx_description
1 polymer ?
#
loop_
_entity_poly.entity_id
_entity_poly.type
_entity_poly.pdbx_seq_one_letter_code
_entity_poly.pdbx_strand_id
1 'polypeptide(L)'
;FFSVLMKPTPVIGQLVAGQKPGRLSTSVDASVVAFASVRNSAATSSPSFGDWNTLEAQHALKSTHAQDIVPAMMEVSRGSPNKYEVEKETGQLMLDRVLHSAVYYPGDYGYIPQTLCGDGDPLDILLVATAETGTHRGLDPGIMVNCRVLGLMDMEDESGHDEKLIAVIANHTAMDHMTTLDHVPEHMKQEIQHFFENYKLLEMKKGKPKWAKVLGWGDKAKAMEVVAASRKTYEEKYGAGEKAQLHPFVQVAQCPNMLHVGQIYDDPGESTCYVNVSKGDLNSYAYRHDTTYRHYKYTLDMPYPGDYAWLCQTWQSSCGKPMEVLVLSTFATEAESLVDVRIIGALQRTFRNPVGTIVKDVKVIAVQSHDPRTKGVTDISCLNPHVVTHFCQFFVHSAEVSGCTDCKILRQLPAAEAIALVQAAHADYLKTFPNATIHNAPNLWCLPWSKEASQESVKQRIFPAVVEATKMSTNMYNFDTNSGVLKCQGPLKTATFYPANAGFIPQTVAEDGKPVDVLILSTLPLQSRCGVEIRIVGAAECINEMGPDLKVIGVPKSEPRMKEWDGIDVVPKHMKDEMVHFLNGYKDLNDEWQFCRFERWLEAEDAVKYVQAAHSRFFLFTLPMQRLEKRVLELESENRKLKARKTSEAAFGLSR
;
A
#
# COMPACT_ATOMS: atom_id res chain seq x y z
N PHE A 1 28.49 24.99 -20.40
CA PHE A 1 28.36 23.59 -20.86
C PHE A 1 26.98 23.24 -21.42
N PHE A 2 25.97 24.10 -21.24
CA PHE A 2 24.76 24.17 -22.08
C PHE A 2 25.05 25.03 -23.32
N SER A 3 25.13 24.44 -24.54
CA SER A 3 25.03 25.17 -25.83
C SER A 3 25.17 24.32 -27.11
N VAL A 4 25.48 23.02 -27.10
CA VAL A 4 25.96 22.33 -28.34
C VAL A 4 25.05 21.25 -28.95
N LEU A 5 23.83 21.00 -28.46
CA LEU A 5 22.95 19.95 -29.05
C LEU A 5 21.55 20.46 -29.42
N MET A 6 21.49 21.35 -30.41
CA MET A 6 20.29 21.64 -31.18
C MET A 6 20.69 21.84 -32.66
N LYS A 7 20.53 20.80 -33.47
CA LYS A 7 20.32 20.96 -34.92
C LYS A 7 19.07 20.18 -35.32
N PRO A 8 18.14 20.79 -36.07
CA PRO A 8 16.89 20.16 -36.47
C PRO A 8 17.16 19.22 -37.64
N THR A 9 16.60 18.01 -37.60
CA THR A 9 16.58 17.10 -38.76
C THR A 9 15.17 17.13 -39.35
N PRO A 10 15.00 17.25 -40.68
CA PRO A 10 13.72 17.56 -41.29
C PRO A 10 12.75 16.38 -41.29
N VAL A 11 11.47 16.74 -41.24
CA VAL A 11 10.29 15.91 -41.48
C VAL A 11 10.42 15.15 -42.80
N ILE A 12 10.30 13.82 -42.77
CA ILE A 12 10.08 13.00 -43.97
C ILE A 12 8.68 12.38 -43.84
N GLY A 13 7.81 12.77 -44.76
CA GLY A 13 6.48 12.21 -44.96
C GLY A 13 6.47 10.97 -45.86
N GLN A 14 5.35 10.26 -45.75
CA GLN A 14 4.73 9.33 -46.71
C GLN A 14 5.60 8.23 -47.34
N LEU A 15 5.27 6.98 -46.98
CA LEU A 15 5.29 5.85 -47.91
C LEU A 15 3.99 5.05 -47.77
N VAL A 16 3.31 4.93 -48.91
CA VAL A 16 2.00 4.30 -49.13
C VAL A 16 2.17 2.84 -49.54
N ALA A 17 1.25 2.01 -49.02
CA ALA A 17 0.68 0.75 -49.52
C ALA A 17 1.58 -0.31 -50.19
N GLY A 18 1.53 -1.52 -49.62
CA GLY A 18 1.67 -2.76 -50.39
C GLY A 18 2.18 -3.95 -49.58
N GLN A 19 1.31 -4.67 -48.85
CA GLN A 19 1.51 -6.10 -48.57
C GLN A 19 0.20 -6.79 -48.13
N LYS A 20 -0.02 -7.99 -48.70
CA LYS A 20 -1.20 -8.87 -48.57
C LYS A 20 -1.34 -9.49 -47.16
N PRO A 21 -2.54 -9.93 -46.73
CA PRO A 21 -2.76 -10.45 -45.39
C PRO A 21 -2.25 -11.89 -45.27
N GLY A 22 -1.24 -12.12 -44.44
CA GLY A 22 -0.71 -13.46 -44.18
C GLY A 22 0.12 -13.51 -42.90
N ARG A 23 -0.37 -14.29 -41.93
CA ARG A 23 0.19 -14.54 -40.59
C ARG A 23 0.31 -13.28 -39.71
N LEU A 24 -0.69 -13.09 -38.84
CA LEU A 24 -0.54 -12.38 -37.57
C LEU A 24 0.65 -13.01 -36.82
N SER A 25 1.82 -12.40 -36.93
CA SER A 25 2.94 -12.72 -36.06
C SER A 25 2.55 -12.30 -34.65
N THR A 26 2.50 -13.28 -33.76
CA THR A 26 2.41 -13.13 -32.31
C THR A 26 3.67 -12.48 -31.76
N SER A 27 3.98 -11.26 -32.20
CA SER A 27 4.89 -10.35 -31.51
C SER A 27 4.05 -9.28 -30.86
N VAL A 28 3.25 -9.72 -29.88
CA VAL A 28 2.68 -8.80 -28.90
C VAL A 28 3.87 -8.18 -28.18
N ASP A 29 3.95 -6.86 -28.32
CA ASP A 29 4.84 -5.95 -27.63
C ASP A 29 5.33 -6.47 -26.28
N ALA A 30 6.60 -6.87 -26.23
CA ALA A 30 7.35 -7.19 -25.02
C ALA A 30 7.65 -5.95 -24.15
N SER A 31 6.89 -4.86 -24.31
CA SER A 31 6.89 -3.66 -23.45
C SER A 31 5.84 -3.73 -22.33
N VAL A 32 5.14 -4.87 -22.17
CA VAL A 32 4.00 -5.07 -21.25
C VAL A 32 4.35 -5.94 -20.01
N VAL A 33 5.62 -6.19 -19.69
CA VAL A 33 5.99 -7.02 -18.51
C VAL A 33 6.64 -6.18 -17.41
N ALA A 34 5.83 -5.76 -16.43
CA ALA A 34 6.22 -4.95 -15.26
C ALA A 34 4.93 -4.62 -14.47
N PHE A 35 4.71 -4.87 -13.18
CA PHE A 35 5.59 -4.85 -11.99
C PHE A 35 4.66 -4.67 -10.80
N ALA A 36 4.69 -5.43 -9.72
CA ALA A 36 4.26 -4.84 -8.44
C ALA A 36 4.41 -5.80 -7.31
N SER A 37 4.67 -5.23 -6.14
CA SER A 37 3.90 -5.24 -4.92
C SER A 37 4.39 -3.99 -4.20
N VAL A 38 3.57 -2.95 -4.12
CA VAL A 38 3.92 -1.69 -3.41
C VAL A 38 4.20 -1.92 -1.93
N ARG A 39 3.91 -3.11 -1.41
CA ARG A 39 4.13 -3.47 -0.02
C ARG A 39 5.44 -4.23 0.18
N ASN A 40 5.92 -5.00 -0.81
CA ASN A 40 7.04 -5.91 -0.58
C ASN A 40 7.87 -6.37 -1.80
N SER A 41 7.49 -6.09 -3.06
CA SER A 41 8.32 -6.50 -4.23
C SER A 41 9.69 -5.82 -4.24
N ALA A 42 9.80 -4.76 -3.46
CA ALA A 42 10.99 -3.98 -3.30
C ALA A 42 11.73 -4.20 -2.01
N ALA A 43 11.14 -4.89 -1.02
CA ALA A 43 11.89 -5.38 0.11
C ALA A 43 12.89 -6.36 -0.47
N THR A 44 14.03 -5.81 -0.83
CA THR A 44 15.13 -6.50 -1.48
C THR A 44 16.27 -6.53 -0.48
N SER A 45 17.13 -7.53 -0.63
CA SER A 45 18.43 -7.57 0.02
C SER A 45 19.40 -6.53 -0.57
N SER A 46 18.95 -5.67 -1.50
CA SER A 46 19.79 -4.62 -2.10
C SER A 46 20.13 -3.58 -1.04
N PRO A 47 21.39 -3.11 -0.97
CA PRO A 47 21.78 -1.99 -0.12
C PRO A 47 20.92 -0.73 -0.36
N SER A 48 20.44 -0.52 -1.59
CA SER A 48 19.60 0.63 -1.96
C SER A 48 18.18 0.60 -1.37
N PHE A 49 17.70 -0.54 -0.88
CA PHE A 49 16.40 -0.61 -0.21
C PHE A 49 16.56 -0.26 1.26
N GLY A 50 16.06 0.93 1.61
CA GLY A 50 16.24 1.50 2.95
C GLY A 50 17.60 2.13 3.19
N ASP A 51 18.49 2.18 2.17
CA ASP A 51 19.86 2.74 2.19
C ASP A 51 20.45 2.92 3.59
N TRP A 52 20.52 1.80 4.31
CA TRP A 52 21.45 1.66 5.38
C TRP A 52 22.77 1.33 4.72
N ASN A 53 23.56 2.36 4.49
CA ASN A 53 24.98 2.16 4.24
C ASN A 53 25.50 1.12 5.26
N THR A 54 26.32 0.16 4.82
CA THR A 54 27.09 -0.68 5.76
C THR A 54 27.85 0.23 6.74
N LEU A 55 28.20 -0.24 7.94
CA LEU A 55 28.95 0.58 8.91
C LEU A 55 30.19 1.23 8.25
N GLU A 56 30.85 0.51 7.35
CA GLU A 56 31.99 0.97 6.55
C GLU A 56 31.60 2.00 5.47
N ALA A 57 30.46 1.84 4.78
CA ALA A 57 29.95 2.81 3.82
C ALA A 57 29.42 4.09 4.50
N GLN A 58 28.84 4.00 5.71
CA GLN A 58 28.42 5.15 6.52
C GLN A 58 29.64 6.00 6.90
N HIS A 59 30.71 5.33 7.31
CA HIS A 59 31.99 5.97 7.65
C HIS A 59 32.68 6.57 6.41
N ALA A 60 32.60 5.89 5.25
CA ALA A 60 33.27 6.34 4.01
C ALA A 60 32.54 7.49 3.29
N LEU A 61 31.20 7.54 3.33
CA LEU A 61 30.40 8.51 2.59
C LEU A 61 30.26 9.88 3.28
N LYS A 62 30.71 10.03 4.53
CA LYS A 62 30.38 11.20 5.37
C LYS A 62 28.88 11.56 5.30
N SER A 63 28.02 10.56 5.06
CA SER A 63 26.59 10.77 4.81
C SER A 63 25.88 11.14 6.10
N THR A 64 24.97 12.10 6.03
CA THR A 64 24.21 12.70 7.14
C THR A 64 23.11 11.81 7.75
N HIS A 65 23.09 10.50 7.51
CA HIS A 65 22.33 9.62 8.38
C HIS A 65 23.14 9.40 9.65
N ALA A 66 22.71 10.02 10.75
CA ALA A 66 23.29 9.79 12.07
C ALA A 66 23.32 8.28 12.35
N GLN A 67 24.36 7.79 13.02
CA GLN A 67 24.60 6.37 13.30
C GLN A 67 23.41 5.65 13.98
N ASP A 68 22.41 6.38 14.46
CA ASP A 68 21.22 5.92 15.17
C ASP A 68 19.90 6.00 14.37
N ILE A 69 19.94 6.22 13.06
CA ILE A 69 18.73 6.25 12.20
C ILE A 69 18.54 4.94 11.45
N VAL A 70 17.31 4.41 11.50
CA VAL A 70 16.93 3.06 11.07
C VAL A 70 15.62 3.12 10.29
N PRO A 71 15.48 2.65 9.03
CA PRO A 71 14.17 2.44 8.43
C PRO A 71 13.44 1.28 9.07
N ALA A 72 12.14 1.47 9.23
CA ALA A 72 11.20 0.49 9.75
C ALA A 72 9.97 0.40 8.84
N MET A 73 9.44 -0.80 8.67
CA MET A 73 8.15 -1.04 8.04
C MET A 73 7.10 -1.10 9.15
N MET A 74 6.11 -0.21 9.14
CA MET A 74 5.03 -0.22 10.14
C MET A 74 4.02 -1.31 9.83
N GLU A 75 3.64 -2.08 10.83
CA GLU A 75 2.66 -3.18 10.72
C GLU A 75 1.39 -2.87 11.51
N VAL A 76 1.52 -2.24 12.67
CA VAL A 76 0.39 -1.95 13.56
C VAL A 76 0.41 -0.49 13.96
N SER A 77 -0.69 0.20 13.67
CA SER A 77 -0.87 1.58 14.11
C SER A 77 -1.08 1.65 15.62
N ARG A 78 -0.60 2.74 16.23
CA ARG A 78 -0.91 3.08 17.61
C ARG A 78 -2.41 3.01 17.89
N GLY A 79 -2.79 2.43 19.03
CA GLY A 79 -4.18 2.30 19.46
C GLY A 79 -4.93 1.14 18.80
N SER A 80 -4.31 0.41 17.86
CA SER A 80 -4.92 -0.77 17.28
C SER A 80 -4.96 -1.94 18.28
N PRO A 81 -6.07 -2.71 18.34
CA PRO A 81 -6.15 -4.00 18.99
C PRO A 81 -5.86 -5.17 18.03
N ASN A 82 -5.69 -4.89 16.74
CA ASN A 82 -5.41 -5.87 15.71
C ASN A 82 -3.90 -6.00 15.58
N LYS A 83 -3.35 -7.20 15.88
CA LYS A 83 -1.96 -7.52 15.61
C LYS A 83 -1.84 -7.99 14.16
N TYR A 84 -1.21 -7.15 13.36
CA TYR A 84 -0.80 -7.49 12.02
C TYR A 84 0.65 -7.95 11.98
N GLU A 85 0.98 -8.72 10.96
CA GLU A 85 2.35 -9.07 10.59
C GLU A 85 2.45 -9.20 9.08
N VAL A 86 3.65 -9.04 8.54
CA VAL A 86 3.93 -9.40 7.15
C VAL A 86 3.97 -10.91 7.01
N GLU A 87 3.03 -11.46 6.25
CA GLU A 87 3.01 -12.87 5.86
C GLU A 87 4.18 -13.14 4.89
N LYS A 88 5.04 -14.09 5.25
CA LYS A 88 6.38 -14.24 4.67
C LYS A 88 6.37 -14.73 3.22
N GLU A 89 5.37 -15.53 2.83
CA GLU A 89 5.29 -16.06 1.47
C GLU A 89 4.85 -14.97 0.49
N THR A 90 3.75 -14.28 0.79
CA THR A 90 3.12 -13.29 -0.09
C THR A 90 3.70 -11.88 0.07
N GLY A 91 4.32 -11.59 1.21
CA GLY A 91 4.69 -10.24 1.61
C GLY A 91 3.47 -9.35 1.80
N GLN A 92 2.32 -9.88 2.23
CA GLN A 92 1.14 -9.08 2.51
C GLN A 92 0.96 -8.88 3.99
N LEU A 93 0.35 -7.74 4.35
CA LEU A 93 -0.07 -7.53 5.72
C LEU A 93 -1.19 -8.53 6.03
N MET A 94 -0.99 -9.37 7.03
CA MET A 94 -1.95 -10.38 7.46
C MET A 94 -2.35 -10.11 8.90
N LEU A 95 -3.64 -10.20 9.19
CA LEU A 95 -4.15 -10.20 10.55
C LEU A 95 -3.82 -11.55 11.18
N ASP A 96 -2.72 -11.60 11.93
CA ASP A 96 -2.38 -12.77 12.77
C ASP A 96 -3.52 -13.00 13.77
N ARG A 97 -3.85 -11.97 14.56
CA ARG A 97 -4.95 -12.05 15.51
C ARG A 97 -5.43 -10.69 16.00
N VAL A 98 -6.62 -10.70 16.56
CA VAL A 98 -7.07 -9.63 17.44
C VAL A 98 -6.58 -9.93 18.85
N LEU A 99 -6.04 -8.93 19.56
CA LEU A 99 -5.58 -9.11 20.94
C LEU A 99 -6.73 -9.62 21.82
N HIS A 100 -6.45 -10.68 22.59
CA HIS A 100 -7.45 -11.27 23.49
C HIS A 100 -7.65 -10.42 24.75
N SER A 101 -6.57 -9.80 25.22
CA SER A 101 -6.59 -8.83 26.32
C SER A 101 -7.19 -7.51 25.85
N ALA A 102 -7.86 -6.79 26.76
CA ALA A 102 -8.41 -5.45 26.50
C ALA A 102 -7.31 -4.37 26.53
N VAL A 103 -6.31 -4.53 25.67
CA VAL A 103 -5.16 -3.63 25.53
C VAL A 103 -4.99 -3.22 24.07
N TYR A 104 -4.28 -2.11 23.85
CA TYR A 104 -4.04 -1.53 22.54
C TYR A 104 -2.57 -1.16 22.43
N TYR A 105 -2.02 -1.22 21.22
CA TYR A 105 -0.61 -0.88 20.99
C TYR A 105 -0.32 0.57 21.44
N PRO A 106 0.68 0.79 22.33
CA PRO A 106 0.94 2.11 22.92
C PRO A 106 1.63 3.09 21.95
N GLY A 107 2.23 2.56 20.88
CA GLY A 107 2.90 3.30 19.81
C GLY A 107 2.74 2.58 18.47
N ASP A 108 3.20 3.21 17.38
CA ASP A 108 3.27 2.55 16.08
C ASP A 108 4.35 1.47 16.13
N TYR A 109 4.00 0.28 15.65
CA TYR A 109 4.81 -0.92 15.79
C TYR A 109 5.11 -1.52 14.42
N GLY A 110 6.31 -2.05 14.27
CA GLY A 110 6.69 -2.81 13.09
C GLY A 110 8.09 -3.39 13.23
N TYR A 111 8.76 -3.61 12.11
CA TYR A 111 10.04 -4.30 12.07
C TYR A 111 11.07 -3.56 11.21
N ILE A 112 12.35 -3.89 11.43
CA ILE A 112 13.48 -3.35 10.68
C ILE A 112 13.85 -4.32 9.56
N PRO A 113 13.73 -3.92 8.28
CA PRO A 113 14.17 -4.76 7.17
C PRO A 113 15.68 -5.08 7.27
N GLN A 114 16.07 -6.22 6.72
CA GLN A 114 17.44 -6.75 6.68
C GLN A 114 18.04 -7.01 8.07
N THR A 115 17.21 -7.42 9.01
CA THR A 115 17.61 -7.90 10.33
C THR A 115 17.04 -9.29 10.59
N LEU A 116 17.68 -10.05 11.45
CA LEU A 116 17.25 -11.38 11.86
C LEU A 116 17.61 -11.63 13.32
N CYS A 117 16.62 -11.93 14.14
CA CYS A 117 16.73 -12.24 15.56
C CYS A 117 16.72 -13.76 15.82
N GLY A 118 16.92 -14.15 17.08
CA GLY A 118 17.08 -15.55 17.47
C GLY A 118 15.82 -16.42 17.32
N ASP A 119 14.65 -15.78 17.31
CA ASP A 119 13.33 -16.38 17.05
C ASP A 119 13.06 -16.63 15.55
N GLY A 120 13.92 -16.08 14.68
CA GLY A 120 13.81 -16.18 13.24
C GLY A 120 12.97 -15.09 12.59
N ASP A 121 12.57 -14.06 13.34
CA ASP A 121 11.86 -12.87 12.87
C ASP A 121 12.81 -11.65 12.75
N PRO A 122 12.43 -10.58 12.02
CA PRO A 122 13.22 -9.36 11.99
C PRO A 122 13.14 -8.61 13.32
N LEU A 123 14.10 -7.73 13.58
CA LEU A 123 14.15 -6.93 14.78
C LEU A 123 12.96 -5.96 14.87
N ASP A 124 12.22 -6.06 15.96
CA ASP A 124 11.04 -5.25 16.23
C ASP A 124 11.39 -3.82 16.66
N ILE A 125 10.49 -2.88 16.35
CA ILE A 125 10.62 -1.47 16.69
C ILE A 125 9.26 -0.85 17.03
N LEU A 126 9.24 -0.06 18.11
CA LEU A 126 8.09 0.70 18.59
C LEU A 126 8.41 2.19 18.62
N LEU A 127 7.54 3.00 17.99
CA LEU A 127 7.67 4.45 17.97
C LEU A 127 6.93 5.10 19.14
N VAL A 128 7.64 5.90 19.94
CA VAL A 128 7.15 6.53 21.18
C VAL A 128 6.76 8.01 21.03
N ALA A 129 6.79 8.56 19.81
CA ALA A 129 6.50 9.97 19.57
C ALA A 129 5.02 10.35 19.68
N THR A 130 4.81 11.64 19.97
CA THR A 130 3.75 12.22 20.80
C THR A 130 2.63 12.89 20.00
N ALA A 131 1.50 13.10 20.68
CA ALA A 131 0.25 13.73 20.25
C ALA A 131 0.29 14.52 18.92
N GLU A 132 -0.15 13.90 17.83
CA GLU A 132 -0.71 14.71 16.75
C GLU A 132 -2.02 15.33 17.24
N THR A 133 -2.02 16.65 17.17
CA THR A 133 -3.13 17.56 17.34
C THR A 133 -4.37 17.07 16.59
N GLY A 134 -5.27 16.39 17.31
CA GLY A 134 -6.67 16.23 16.92
C GLY A 134 -7.09 14.89 16.33
N THR A 135 -6.17 13.95 15.99
CA THR A 135 -6.58 12.62 15.54
C THR A 135 -5.84 11.53 16.32
N HIS A 136 -6.59 10.57 16.89
CA HIS A 136 -6.04 9.39 17.57
C HIS A 136 -5.43 8.36 16.60
N ARG A 137 -5.06 8.76 15.38
CA ARG A 137 -4.58 7.85 14.33
C ARG A 137 -3.05 7.83 14.36
N GLY A 138 -2.49 6.62 14.51
CA GLY A 138 -1.08 6.37 14.25
C GLY A 138 -0.77 6.32 12.75
N LEU A 139 0.44 5.89 12.43
CA LEU A 139 0.89 5.68 11.06
C LEU A 139 0.14 4.54 10.36
N ASP A 140 -0.18 4.69 9.08
CA ASP A 140 -0.85 3.64 8.30
C ASP A 140 0.05 2.39 8.19
N PRO A 141 -0.46 1.17 8.37
CA PRO A 141 0.33 -0.04 8.16
C PRO A 141 0.83 -0.16 6.72
N GLY A 142 1.99 -0.79 6.53
CA GLY A 142 2.65 -0.94 5.23
C GLY A 142 3.35 0.32 4.72
N ILE A 143 3.58 1.33 5.57
CA ILE A 143 4.46 2.46 5.24
C ILE A 143 5.87 2.21 5.75
N MET A 144 6.86 2.79 5.06
CA MET A 144 8.24 2.81 5.53
C MET A 144 8.56 4.15 6.19
N VAL A 145 9.23 4.13 7.33
CA VAL A 145 9.58 5.32 8.11
C VAL A 145 11.02 5.25 8.55
N ASN A 146 11.75 6.36 8.45
CA ASN A 146 13.06 6.49 9.07
C ASN A 146 12.90 6.86 10.55
N CYS A 147 13.50 6.07 11.41
CA CYS A 147 13.31 6.12 12.86
C CYS A 147 14.64 6.37 13.55
N ARG A 148 14.69 7.34 14.47
CA ARG A 148 15.85 7.57 15.34
C ARG A 148 15.72 6.70 16.57
N VAL A 149 16.67 5.79 16.78
CA VAL A 149 16.71 4.87 17.93
C VAL A 149 17.11 5.63 19.19
N LEU A 150 16.34 5.41 20.25
CA LEU A 150 16.54 5.99 21.58
C LEU A 150 17.13 4.99 22.57
N GLY A 151 16.77 3.71 22.43
CA GLY A 151 17.19 2.61 23.30
C GLY A 151 16.48 1.32 22.92
N LEU A 152 16.47 0.34 23.83
CA LEU A 152 15.76 -0.93 23.66
C LEU A 152 15.03 -1.35 24.93
N MET A 153 13.97 -2.14 24.75
CA MET A 153 13.31 -2.88 25.80
C MET A 153 13.71 -4.37 25.66
N ASP A 154 14.36 -4.90 26.69
CA ASP A 154 14.82 -6.28 26.74
C ASP A 154 13.68 -7.14 27.28
N MET A 155 13.20 -8.10 26.49
CA MET A 155 12.03 -8.90 26.79
C MET A 155 12.29 -10.38 26.46
N GLU A 156 11.66 -11.25 27.23
CA GLU A 156 11.63 -12.70 27.01
C GLU A 156 10.16 -13.16 26.97
N ASP A 157 9.85 -14.05 26.03
CA ASP A 157 8.54 -14.68 25.90
C ASP A 157 8.65 -16.21 25.80
N GLU A 158 7.54 -16.90 25.49
CA GLU A 158 7.55 -18.36 25.41
C GLU A 158 8.43 -18.96 24.28
N SER A 159 8.92 -18.12 23.36
CA SER A 159 9.71 -18.49 22.19
C SER A 159 11.19 -18.10 22.32
N GLY A 160 11.55 -17.26 23.30
CA GLY A 160 12.93 -16.88 23.61
C GLY A 160 13.09 -15.40 23.92
N HIS A 161 14.30 -14.88 23.70
CA HIS A 161 14.58 -13.44 23.75
C HIS A 161 13.92 -12.73 22.56
N ASP A 162 13.30 -11.58 22.85
CA ASP A 162 12.51 -10.77 21.94
C ASP A 162 12.77 -9.27 22.24
N GLU A 163 13.95 -8.78 21.85
CA GLU A 163 14.30 -7.37 22.06
C GLU A 163 13.49 -6.44 21.14
N LYS A 164 13.02 -5.32 21.70
CA LYS A 164 12.25 -4.31 20.95
C LYS A 164 12.93 -2.96 20.99
N LEU A 165 13.21 -2.39 19.82
CA LEU A 165 13.78 -1.05 19.76
C LEU A 165 12.73 0.01 20.10
N ILE A 166 13.19 1.06 20.78
CA ILE A 166 12.39 2.23 21.12
C ILE A 166 12.90 3.39 20.30
N ALA A 167 12.03 4.02 19.51
CA ALA A 167 12.45 5.03 18.55
C ALA A 167 11.42 6.16 18.35
N VAL A 168 11.79 7.18 17.60
CA VAL A 168 10.91 8.28 17.15
C VAL A 168 11.10 8.50 15.65
N ILE A 169 10.17 9.19 14.98
CA ILE A 169 10.34 9.54 13.57
C ILE A 169 11.53 10.49 13.42
N ALA A 170 12.52 10.12 12.60
CA ALA A 170 13.82 10.78 12.53
C ALA A 170 13.73 12.25 12.04
N ASN A 171 12.79 12.54 11.15
CA ASN A 171 12.61 13.86 10.53
C ASN A 171 11.48 14.69 11.18
N HIS A 172 10.99 14.29 12.35
CA HIS A 172 9.96 15.05 13.04
C HIS A 172 10.60 16.13 13.93
N THR A 173 10.51 17.40 13.52
CA THR A 173 11.14 18.54 14.23
C THR A 173 10.75 18.63 15.72
N ALA A 174 9.50 18.33 16.07
CA ALA A 174 9.07 18.34 17.48
C ALA A 174 9.79 17.28 18.33
N MET A 175 10.35 16.23 17.72
CA MET A 175 11.11 15.15 18.36
C MET A 175 12.63 15.33 18.25
N ASP A 176 13.15 16.45 17.74
CA ASP A 176 14.60 16.65 17.59
C ASP A 176 15.35 16.57 18.92
N HIS A 177 14.68 16.95 20.00
CA HIS A 177 15.22 16.82 21.36
C HIS A 177 15.30 15.36 21.85
N MET A 178 14.53 14.43 21.30
CA MET A 178 14.54 13.01 21.70
C MET A 178 15.68 12.27 21.00
N THR A 179 16.75 11.96 21.75
CA THR A 179 18.00 11.36 21.24
C THR A 179 18.52 10.20 22.09
N THR A 180 17.94 10.00 23.29
CA THR A 180 18.25 8.92 24.23
C THR A 180 16.97 8.43 24.88
N LEU A 181 17.01 7.23 25.48
CA LEU A 181 15.87 6.65 26.19
C LEU A 181 15.43 7.48 27.41
N ASP A 182 16.34 8.25 28.01
CA ASP A 182 16.03 9.13 29.15
C ASP A 182 15.08 10.28 28.77
N HIS A 183 14.96 10.59 27.49
CA HIS A 183 14.00 11.58 26.99
C HIS A 183 12.59 11.01 26.86
N VAL A 184 12.42 9.69 26.98
CA VAL A 184 11.10 9.04 27.00
C VAL A 184 10.53 9.17 28.41
N PRO A 185 9.32 9.74 28.59
CA PRO A 185 8.72 9.87 29.91
C PRO A 185 8.64 8.53 30.66
N GLU A 186 9.00 8.53 31.95
CA GLU A 186 9.02 7.31 32.75
C GLU A 186 7.67 6.58 32.77
N HIS A 187 6.57 7.34 32.83
CA HIS A 187 5.23 6.76 32.77
C HIS A 187 4.96 6.05 31.44
N MET A 188 5.43 6.59 30.32
CA MET A 188 5.29 5.96 29.01
C MET A 188 6.08 4.65 28.94
N LYS A 189 7.28 4.60 29.52
CA LYS A 189 8.04 3.34 29.66
C LYS A 189 7.25 2.31 30.48
N GLN A 190 6.62 2.73 31.58
CA GLN A 190 5.74 1.85 32.36
C GLN A 190 4.51 1.36 31.59
N GLU A 191 3.88 2.23 30.79
CA GLU A 191 2.76 1.83 29.90
C GLU A 191 3.19 0.80 28.85
N ILE A 192 4.35 1.01 28.22
CA ILE A 192 4.92 0.08 27.23
C ILE A 192 5.25 -1.27 27.88
N GLN A 193 5.92 -1.25 29.03
CA GLN A 193 6.21 -2.47 29.79
C GLN A 193 4.93 -3.20 30.16
N HIS A 194 3.95 -2.49 30.72
CA HIS A 194 2.67 -3.07 31.09
C HIS A 194 1.95 -3.70 29.89
N PHE A 195 1.95 -3.03 28.73
CA PHE A 195 1.39 -3.59 27.50
C PHE A 195 2.04 -4.94 27.14
N PHE A 196 3.37 -4.99 27.03
CA PHE A 196 4.07 -6.20 26.60
C PHE A 196 4.01 -7.35 27.61
N GLU A 197 3.90 -7.06 28.91
CA GLU A 197 3.69 -8.11 29.93
C GLU A 197 2.26 -8.68 29.91
N ASN A 198 1.27 -7.93 29.40
CA ASN A 198 -0.15 -8.29 29.54
C ASN A 198 -0.89 -8.60 28.23
N TYR A 199 -0.36 -8.24 27.05
CA TYR A 199 -1.07 -8.42 25.77
C TYR A 199 -1.36 -9.89 25.41
N LYS A 200 -0.46 -10.81 25.80
CA LYS A 200 -0.60 -12.26 25.60
C LYS A 200 -1.30 -12.99 26.76
N LEU A 201 -1.69 -12.29 27.84
CA LEU A 201 -2.15 -12.91 29.10
C LEU A 201 -3.38 -13.83 28.93
N LEU A 202 -4.31 -13.46 28.04
CA LEU A 202 -5.52 -14.24 27.75
C LEU A 202 -5.36 -15.19 26.55
N GLU A 203 -4.14 -15.35 26.02
CA GLU A 203 -3.85 -16.26 24.91
C GLU A 203 -3.44 -17.64 25.39
N MET A 204 -3.91 -18.67 24.68
CA MET A 204 -3.62 -20.07 24.96
C MET A 204 -2.92 -20.70 23.76
N LYS A 205 -1.71 -21.22 23.94
CA LYS A 205 -0.96 -21.99 22.92
C LYS A 205 -0.89 -23.44 23.37
N LYS A 206 -1.50 -24.36 22.61
CA LYS A 206 -1.57 -25.80 22.93
C LYS A 206 -2.07 -26.07 24.37
N GLY A 207 -3.07 -25.32 24.81
CA GLY A 207 -3.67 -25.47 26.15
C GLY A 207 -2.84 -24.88 27.31
N LYS A 208 -1.72 -24.19 27.03
CA LYS A 208 -0.93 -23.46 28.03
C LYS A 208 -1.07 -21.95 27.84
N PRO A 209 -1.10 -21.16 28.92
CA PRO A 209 -1.10 -19.71 28.81
C PRO A 209 0.22 -19.24 28.19
N LYS A 210 0.14 -18.26 27.29
CA LYS A 210 1.33 -17.52 26.84
C LYS A 210 1.76 -16.54 27.93
N TRP A 211 3.03 -16.14 27.91
CA TRP A 211 3.57 -15.18 28.86
C TRP A 211 4.67 -14.36 28.19
N ALA A 212 4.89 -13.17 28.73
CA ALA A 212 5.94 -12.26 28.31
C ALA A 212 6.45 -11.53 29.56
N LYS A 213 7.74 -11.26 29.62
CA LYS A 213 8.36 -10.56 30.74
C LYS A 213 9.39 -9.57 30.23
N VAL A 214 9.31 -8.34 30.70
CA VAL A 214 10.34 -7.33 30.46
C VAL A 214 11.48 -7.55 31.47
N LEU A 215 12.68 -7.77 30.95
CA LEU A 215 13.90 -7.98 31.73
C LEU A 215 14.55 -6.66 32.14
N GLY A 216 14.39 -5.62 31.32
CA GLY A 216 14.88 -4.27 31.60
C GLY A 216 14.92 -3.39 30.37
N TRP A 217 15.57 -2.24 30.52
CA TRP A 217 15.75 -1.25 29.46
C TRP A 217 17.24 -1.10 29.15
N GLY A 218 17.60 -1.05 27.87
CA GLY A 218 18.94 -0.78 27.38
C GLY A 218 19.05 0.61 26.78
N ASP A 219 20.22 1.20 26.90
CA ASP A 219 20.52 2.50 26.28
C ASP A 219 20.65 2.38 24.74
N LYS A 220 20.86 3.53 24.11
CA LYS A 220 21.06 3.61 22.65
C LYS A 220 22.25 2.78 22.17
N ALA A 221 23.34 2.70 22.94
CA ALA A 221 24.53 1.96 22.54
C ALA A 221 24.22 0.46 22.44
N LYS A 222 23.60 -0.12 23.48
CA LYS A 222 23.14 -1.51 23.48
C LYS A 222 22.13 -1.76 22.35
N ALA A 223 21.25 -0.80 22.07
CA ALA A 223 20.26 -0.93 21.00
C ALA A 223 20.93 -1.04 19.62
N MET A 224 21.94 -0.23 19.36
CA MET A 224 22.69 -0.27 18.10
C MET A 224 23.59 -1.51 18.00
N GLU A 225 24.07 -2.07 19.12
CA GLU A 225 24.75 -3.37 19.14
C GLU A 225 23.81 -4.51 18.70
N VAL A 226 22.56 -4.53 19.20
CA VAL A 226 21.54 -5.50 18.79
C VAL A 226 21.23 -5.34 17.31
N VAL A 227 21.02 -4.12 16.82
CA VAL A 227 20.83 -3.85 15.37
C VAL A 227 21.99 -4.44 14.55
N ALA A 228 23.24 -4.16 14.94
CA ALA A 228 24.41 -4.66 14.22
C ALA A 228 24.50 -6.19 14.25
N ALA A 229 24.20 -6.82 15.39
CA ALA A 229 24.18 -8.27 15.53
C ALA A 229 23.09 -8.93 14.68
N SER A 230 21.86 -8.40 14.70
CA SER A 230 20.75 -8.93 13.92
C SER A 230 20.99 -8.78 12.41
N ARG A 231 21.64 -7.69 11.98
CA ARG A 231 22.08 -7.51 10.58
C ARG A 231 23.14 -8.52 10.17
N LYS A 232 24.17 -8.69 11.00
CA LYS A 232 25.23 -9.67 10.73
C LYS A 232 24.64 -11.08 10.60
N THR A 233 23.71 -11.45 11.47
CA THR A 233 23.01 -12.74 11.43
C THR A 233 22.19 -12.89 10.14
N TYR A 234 21.51 -11.82 9.72
CA TYR A 234 20.79 -11.78 8.45
C TYR A 234 21.75 -11.96 7.25
N GLU A 235 22.86 -11.23 7.22
CA GLU A 235 23.88 -11.30 6.16
C GLU A 235 24.57 -12.67 6.10
N GLU A 236 24.86 -13.30 7.24
CA GLU A 236 25.43 -14.65 7.31
C GLU A 236 24.47 -15.72 6.78
N LYS A 237 23.17 -15.61 7.11
CA LYS A 237 22.15 -16.59 6.71
C LYS A 237 21.73 -16.46 5.25
N TYR A 238 21.57 -15.23 4.77
CA TYR A 238 21.00 -14.94 3.45
C TYR A 238 22.02 -14.41 2.44
N GLY A 239 23.26 -14.17 2.89
CA GLY A 239 24.37 -13.62 2.12
C GLY A 239 24.35 -12.08 2.08
N ALA A 240 25.54 -11.46 2.05
CA ALA A 240 25.73 -10.08 1.60
C ALA A 240 25.45 -10.00 0.10
N GLY A 241 24.17 -10.06 -0.27
CA GLY A 241 23.76 -10.09 -1.66
C GLY A 241 23.98 -8.73 -2.33
N GLU A 242 25.16 -8.51 -2.93
CA GLU A 242 25.34 -7.48 -3.98
C GLU A 242 24.35 -7.67 -5.15
N LYS A 243 23.68 -8.82 -5.22
CA LYS A 243 22.55 -9.08 -6.09
C LYS A 243 21.27 -8.70 -5.36
N ALA A 244 20.50 -7.78 -5.93
CA ALA A 244 19.11 -7.53 -5.52
C ALA A 244 18.29 -8.83 -5.63
N GLN A 245 18.23 -9.57 -4.53
CA GLN A 245 17.27 -10.64 -4.30
C GLN A 245 16.19 -10.08 -3.38
N LEU A 246 15.09 -10.79 -3.23
CA LEU A 246 14.08 -10.35 -2.29
C LEU A 246 14.57 -10.57 -0.86
N HIS A 247 14.10 -9.72 0.03
CA HIS A 247 14.22 -9.91 1.45
C HIS A 247 13.61 -11.28 1.79
N PRO A 248 14.29 -12.18 2.51
CA PRO A 248 13.84 -13.54 2.82
C PRO A 248 12.49 -13.67 3.54
N PHE A 249 12.05 -12.59 4.19
CA PHE A 249 10.71 -12.44 4.76
C PHE A 249 9.67 -11.98 3.73
N VAL A 250 10.04 -12.00 2.46
CA VAL A 250 9.25 -11.75 1.26
C VAL A 250 9.79 -12.68 0.16
N GLN A 251 9.20 -13.85 -0.01
CA GLN A 251 9.70 -14.80 -1.00
C GLN A 251 9.19 -14.54 -2.43
N VAL A 252 8.31 -13.57 -2.58
CA VAL A 252 7.60 -13.31 -3.84
C VAL A 252 8.02 -11.97 -4.44
N ALA A 253 8.65 -12.02 -5.61
CA ALA A 253 9.26 -10.85 -6.27
C ALA A 253 8.24 -9.82 -6.70
N GLN A 254 7.02 -10.28 -6.87
CA GLN A 254 5.92 -9.61 -7.49
C GLN A 254 4.67 -10.14 -6.79
N CYS A 255 3.94 -9.26 -6.11
CA CYS A 255 2.74 -9.55 -5.33
C CYS A 255 1.93 -10.65 -5.99
N PRO A 256 1.47 -11.66 -5.23
CA PRO A 256 0.38 -12.47 -5.73
C PRO A 256 -0.73 -11.53 -6.19
N ASN A 257 -1.23 -11.73 -7.41
CA ASN A 257 -2.62 -11.40 -7.66
C ASN A 257 -3.38 -12.04 -6.49
N MET A 258 -4.01 -11.18 -5.68
CA MET A 258 -4.61 -11.55 -4.39
C MET A 258 -5.68 -12.64 -4.54
N LEU A 259 -6.10 -12.95 -5.77
CA LEU A 259 -6.88 -14.14 -6.12
C LEU A 259 -6.15 -15.46 -5.90
N HIS A 260 -4.82 -15.49 -5.86
CA HIS A 260 -4.03 -16.74 -5.86
C HIS A 260 -3.41 -17.08 -4.50
N VAL A 261 -3.60 -16.25 -3.47
CA VAL A 261 -3.14 -16.52 -2.11
C VAL A 261 -3.68 -17.87 -1.64
N GLY A 262 -2.76 -18.75 -1.22
CA GLY A 262 -3.08 -20.11 -0.77
C GLY A 262 -4.12 -20.12 0.35
N GLN A 263 -5.03 -21.09 0.30
CA GLN A 263 -5.88 -21.40 1.44
C GLN A 263 -5.12 -22.37 2.35
N ILE A 264 -5.00 -22.07 3.65
CA ILE A 264 -4.21 -22.87 4.60
C ILE A 264 -5.11 -23.38 5.73
N TYR A 265 -6.08 -24.26 5.45
CA TYR A 265 -6.91 -24.84 6.51
C TYR A 265 -7.39 -26.26 6.16
N ASP A 266 -7.37 -27.16 7.16
CA ASP A 266 -7.99 -28.50 7.07
C ASP A 266 -9.53 -28.42 7.14
N ASP A 267 -10.08 -27.31 7.65
CA ASP A 267 -11.52 -27.08 7.78
C ASP A 267 -12.08 -26.42 6.51
N PRO A 268 -13.03 -27.05 5.80
CA PRO A 268 -13.68 -26.47 4.63
C PRO A 268 -14.49 -25.18 4.94
N GLY A 269 -14.78 -24.90 6.20
CA GLY A 269 -15.47 -23.68 6.66
C GLY A 269 -14.55 -22.48 6.89
N GLU A 270 -13.23 -22.67 6.90
CA GLU A 270 -12.26 -21.59 7.05
C GLU A 270 -11.66 -21.20 5.69
N SER A 271 -11.40 -19.91 5.52
CA SER A 271 -10.87 -19.37 4.27
C SER A 271 -10.08 -18.10 4.52
N THR A 272 -9.06 -17.86 3.70
CA THR A 272 -8.32 -16.61 3.69
C THR A 272 -8.99 -15.64 2.73
N CYS A 273 -9.27 -14.43 3.20
CA CYS A 273 -9.86 -13.35 2.42
C CYS A 273 -8.95 -12.13 2.38
N TYR A 274 -9.12 -11.29 1.37
CA TYR A 274 -8.46 -10.00 1.27
C TYR A 274 -9.47 -8.86 1.47
N VAL A 275 -9.19 -8.01 2.45
CA VAL A 275 -10.07 -6.89 2.84
C VAL A 275 -9.90 -5.72 1.90
N ASN A 276 -11.02 -5.16 1.43
CA ASN A 276 -11.04 -3.95 0.59
C ASN A 276 -11.47 -2.72 1.32
N VAL A 277 -12.55 -2.88 2.08
CA VAL A 277 -13.24 -1.79 2.73
C VAL A 277 -13.37 -2.18 4.19
N SER A 278 -12.77 -1.39 5.04
CA SER A 278 -12.87 -1.56 6.48
C SER A 278 -14.31 -1.30 6.94
N LYS A 279 -14.74 -2.00 7.98
CA LYS A 279 -16.01 -1.76 8.66
C LYS A 279 -16.13 -0.28 9.05
N GLY A 280 -17.29 0.32 8.79
CA GLY A 280 -17.57 1.72 9.10
C GLY A 280 -17.15 2.73 8.03
N ASP A 281 -16.38 2.32 7.01
CA ASP A 281 -16.05 3.21 5.90
C ASP A 281 -17.30 3.54 5.07
N LEU A 282 -17.31 4.72 4.48
CA LEU A 282 -18.34 5.19 3.54
C LEU A 282 -17.83 5.17 2.11
N ASN A 283 -16.51 5.18 1.91
CA ASN A 283 -15.92 5.03 0.59
C ASN A 283 -16.03 3.58 0.14
N SER A 284 -16.62 3.39 -1.03
CA SER A 284 -16.67 2.10 -1.71
C SER A 284 -15.43 1.95 -2.57
N TYR A 285 -14.73 0.84 -2.38
CA TYR A 285 -13.59 0.47 -3.18
C TYR A 285 -13.84 -0.85 -3.91
N ALA A 286 -13.29 -0.96 -5.12
CA ALA A 286 -13.36 -2.17 -5.92
C ALA A 286 -11.98 -2.80 -6.08
N TYR A 287 -11.97 -4.12 -6.12
CA TYR A 287 -10.84 -4.83 -6.70
C TYR A 287 -10.80 -4.66 -8.19
N ARG A 288 -9.59 -4.56 -8.71
CA ARG A 288 -9.33 -4.83 -10.11
C ARG A 288 -8.27 -5.91 -10.20
N HIS A 289 -8.64 -7.09 -10.68
CA HIS A 289 -7.70 -8.21 -10.82
C HIS A 289 -6.57 -7.91 -11.82
N ASP A 290 -6.79 -6.98 -12.75
CA ASP A 290 -5.79 -6.56 -13.74
C ASP A 290 -4.83 -5.50 -13.20
N THR A 291 -5.22 -4.76 -12.17
CA THR A 291 -4.38 -3.73 -11.56
C THR A 291 -4.01 -4.00 -10.13
N THR A 292 -4.56 -5.03 -9.47
CA THR A 292 -4.34 -5.48 -8.08
C THR A 292 -4.46 -4.43 -6.98
N TYR A 293 -4.63 -3.16 -7.32
CA TYR A 293 -4.89 -2.10 -6.36
C TYR A 293 -6.36 -2.00 -6.07
N ARG A 294 -6.60 -1.46 -4.89
CA ARG A 294 -7.89 -0.95 -4.51
C ARG A 294 -8.20 0.33 -5.28
N HIS A 295 -9.30 0.30 -6.04
CA HIS A 295 -9.75 1.44 -6.82
C HIS A 295 -10.94 2.09 -6.16
N TYR A 296 -10.90 3.41 -6.02
CA TYR A 296 -12.06 4.17 -5.56
C TYR A 296 -13.22 4.00 -6.54
N LYS A 297 -14.40 3.71 -6.00
CA LYS A 297 -15.62 3.51 -6.78
C LYS A 297 -16.61 4.65 -6.56
N TYR A 298 -17.03 4.94 -5.33
CA TYR A 298 -17.92 6.05 -4.99
C TYR A 298 -18.09 6.16 -3.47
N THR A 299 -18.57 7.30 -3.00
CA THR A 299 -19.01 7.48 -1.61
C THR A 299 -20.45 6.98 -1.45
N LEU A 300 -20.70 6.18 -0.42
CA LEU A 300 -22.04 5.74 0.01
C LEU A 300 -22.66 6.75 0.98
N ASP A 301 -23.99 6.71 1.08
CA ASP A 301 -24.76 7.43 2.11
C ASP A 301 -24.93 6.59 3.40
N MET A 302 -24.43 5.37 3.42
CA MET A 302 -24.44 4.48 4.59
C MET A 302 -23.11 3.74 4.76
N PRO A 303 -22.63 3.55 6.01
CA PRO A 303 -21.34 2.90 6.25
C PRO A 303 -21.41 1.39 6.02
N TYR A 304 -20.27 0.79 5.70
CA TYR A 304 -20.14 -0.67 5.62
C TYR A 304 -20.39 -1.32 6.99
N PRO A 305 -21.34 -2.27 7.10
CA PRO A 305 -21.73 -2.86 8.40
C PRO A 305 -20.72 -3.91 8.93
N GLY A 306 -19.75 -4.30 8.11
CA GLY A 306 -18.65 -5.22 8.41
C GLY A 306 -17.50 -4.97 7.42
N ASP A 307 -16.36 -5.63 7.60
CA ASP A 307 -15.27 -5.51 6.64
C ASP A 307 -15.64 -6.22 5.34
N TYR A 308 -15.51 -5.54 4.23
CA TYR A 308 -15.86 -6.07 2.92
C TYR A 308 -14.63 -6.54 2.18
N ALA A 309 -14.66 -7.81 1.78
CA ALA A 309 -13.52 -8.54 1.28
C ALA A 309 -13.91 -9.45 0.11
N TRP A 310 -12.93 -10.10 -0.51
CA TRP A 310 -13.17 -11.29 -1.33
C TRP A 310 -12.41 -12.49 -0.79
N LEU A 311 -12.93 -13.69 -1.04
CA LEU A 311 -12.28 -14.94 -0.70
C LEU A 311 -11.20 -15.23 -1.75
N CYS A 312 -9.97 -15.45 -1.29
CA CYS A 312 -8.85 -15.83 -2.15
C CYS A 312 -9.14 -17.21 -2.78
N GLN A 313 -8.59 -17.46 -3.97
CA GLN A 313 -8.80 -18.67 -4.77
C GLN A 313 -10.27 -19.04 -5.04
N THR A 314 -11.13 -18.04 -5.20
CA THR A 314 -12.52 -18.25 -5.64
C THR A 314 -12.80 -17.52 -6.94
N TRP A 315 -13.64 -18.10 -7.79
CA TRP A 315 -14.08 -17.48 -9.03
C TRP A 315 -15.54 -17.81 -9.33
N GLN A 316 -16.33 -16.78 -9.64
CA GLN A 316 -17.72 -16.94 -10.04
C GLN A 316 -17.83 -16.72 -11.55
N SER A 317 -17.80 -17.82 -12.32
CA SER A 317 -17.82 -17.81 -13.79
C SER A 317 -19.00 -17.04 -14.39
N SER A 318 -20.16 -17.03 -13.70
CA SER A 318 -21.38 -16.34 -14.13
C SER A 318 -21.28 -14.82 -14.12
N CYS A 319 -20.39 -14.24 -13.31
CA CYS A 319 -20.27 -12.78 -13.15
C CYS A 319 -18.83 -12.27 -13.28
N GLY A 320 -17.85 -13.15 -13.51
CA GLY A 320 -16.47 -12.78 -13.85
C GLY A 320 -15.71 -12.09 -12.72
N LYS A 321 -15.96 -12.49 -11.46
CA LYS A 321 -15.32 -11.91 -10.27
C LYS A 321 -15.08 -12.98 -9.18
N PRO A 322 -14.18 -12.74 -8.22
CA PRO A 322 -14.08 -13.58 -7.03
C PRO A 322 -15.35 -13.50 -6.18
N MET A 323 -15.50 -14.47 -5.27
CA MET A 323 -16.59 -14.43 -4.32
C MET A 323 -16.35 -13.38 -3.24
N GLU A 324 -17.32 -12.51 -3.04
CA GLU A 324 -17.26 -11.44 -2.06
C GLU A 324 -17.79 -11.93 -0.70
N VAL A 325 -17.17 -11.43 0.36
CA VAL A 325 -17.48 -11.77 1.75
C VAL A 325 -17.60 -10.52 2.60
N LEU A 326 -18.61 -10.48 3.47
CA LEU A 326 -18.73 -9.51 4.55
C LEU A 326 -18.26 -10.18 5.84
N VAL A 327 -17.18 -9.66 6.40
CA VAL A 327 -16.55 -10.17 7.61
C VAL A 327 -17.07 -9.38 8.81
N LEU A 328 -17.64 -10.10 9.76
CA LEU A 328 -18.07 -9.57 11.04
C LEU A 328 -16.88 -9.59 11.98
N SER A 329 -16.26 -8.42 12.10
CA SER A 329 -15.16 -8.17 13.00
C SER A 329 -15.61 -7.42 14.25
N THR A 330 -14.93 -7.70 15.37
CA THR A 330 -15.13 -6.92 16.59
C THR A 330 -14.56 -5.51 16.41
N PHE A 331 -13.36 -5.42 15.83
CA PHE A 331 -12.71 -4.16 15.46
C PHE A 331 -12.48 -4.14 13.95
N ALA A 332 -12.67 -2.98 13.33
CA ALA A 332 -12.46 -2.80 11.90
C ALA A 332 -11.05 -3.27 11.51
N THR A 333 -10.96 -4.03 10.43
CA THR A 333 -9.68 -4.49 9.91
C THR A 333 -9.10 -3.48 8.95
N GLU A 334 -7.78 -3.42 8.88
CA GLU A 334 -7.06 -2.61 7.91
C GLU A 334 -7.37 -3.05 6.49
N ALA A 335 -7.69 -2.08 5.65
CA ALA A 335 -7.88 -2.36 4.24
C ALA A 335 -6.58 -2.89 3.63
N GLU A 336 -6.73 -3.72 2.60
CA GLU A 336 -5.64 -4.38 1.89
C GLU A 336 -4.86 -5.38 2.76
N SER A 337 -5.45 -5.85 3.86
CA SER A 337 -4.90 -6.94 4.68
C SER A 337 -5.53 -8.29 4.32
N LEU A 338 -4.77 -9.36 4.54
CA LEU A 338 -5.26 -10.74 4.57
C LEU A 338 -5.87 -11.05 5.92
N VAL A 339 -7.02 -11.72 5.91
CA VAL A 339 -7.73 -12.11 7.13
C VAL A 339 -8.28 -13.52 6.95
N ASP A 340 -8.02 -14.38 7.92
CA ASP A 340 -8.65 -15.69 7.98
C ASP A 340 -10.02 -15.59 8.63
N VAL A 341 -10.98 -16.20 7.94
CA VAL A 341 -12.39 -16.10 8.28
C VAL A 341 -13.06 -17.45 8.30
N ARG A 342 -14.04 -17.59 9.18
CA ARG A 342 -14.96 -18.73 9.24
C ARG A 342 -16.28 -18.35 8.62
N ILE A 343 -16.70 -19.11 7.61
CA ILE A 343 -17.95 -18.90 6.90
C ILE A 343 -19.11 -19.31 7.79
N ILE A 344 -20.06 -18.38 8.00
CA ILE A 344 -21.25 -18.62 8.83
C ILE A 344 -22.54 -18.63 8.01
N GLY A 345 -22.51 -18.21 6.75
CA GLY A 345 -23.67 -18.25 5.87
C GLY A 345 -23.51 -17.34 4.67
N ALA A 346 -24.61 -17.10 3.96
CA ALA A 346 -24.60 -16.17 2.82
C ALA A 346 -25.98 -15.56 2.54
N LEU A 347 -25.98 -14.43 1.83
CA LEU A 347 -27.18 -13.79 1.29
C LEU A 347 -27.22 -13.96 -0.22
N GLN A 348 -28.26 -14.62 -0.73
CA GLN A 348 -28.50 -14.71 -2.16
C GLN A 348 -29.37 -13.53 -2.60
N ARG A 349 -28.94 -12.81 -3.64
CA ARG A 349 -29.66 -11.65 -4.19
C ARG A 349 -29.79 -11.72 -5.70
N THR A 350 -30.71 -10.93 -6.23
CA THR A 350 -30.88 -10.68 -7.67
C THR A 350 -30.95 -9.18 -7.93
N PHE A 351 -30.46 -8.74 -9.08
CA PHE A 351 -30.58 -7.35 -9.54
C PHE A 351 -30.51 -7.28 -11.07
N ARG A 352 -30.95 -6.16 -11.63
CA ARG A 352 -30.76 -5.80 -13.03
C ARG A 352 -29.59 -4.82 -13.12
N ASN A 353 -28.55 -5.18 -13.87
CA ASN A 353 -27.39 -4.31 -14.06
C ASN A 353 -27.74 -3.12 -15.00
N PRO A 354 -26.87 -2.08 -15.10
CA PRO A 354 -27.12 -0.92 -15.97
C PRO A 354 -27.30 -1.26 -17.46
N VAL A 355 -26.85 -2.44 -17.89
CA VAL A 355 -27.00 -2.95 -19.27
C VAL A 355 -28.30 -3.76 -19.44
N GLY A 356 -29.15 -3.83 -18.41
CA GLY A 356 -30.46 -4.48 -18.45
C GLY A 356 -30.46 -5.99 -18.16
N THR A 357 -29.31 -6.61 -17.90
CA THR A 357 -29.17 -8.05 -17.63
C THR A 357 -29.53 -8.38 -16.18
N ILE A 358 -30.30 -9.45 -15.97
CA ILE A 358 -30.63 -9.95 -14.63
C ILE A 358 -29.49 -10.84 -14.13
N VAL A 359 -28.92 -10.46 -12.99
CA VAL A 359 -27.80 -11.15 -12.35
C VAL A 359 -28.27 -11.73 -11.01
N LYS A 360 -27.94 -13.00 -10.76
CA LYS A 360 -28.03 -13.63 -9.44
C LYS A 360 -26.64 -13.67 -8.82
N ASP A 361 -26.53 -13.22 -7.59
CA ASP A 361 -25.26 -12.98 -6.88
C ASP A 361 -25.38 -13.49 -5.44
N VAL A 362 -24.25 -13.89 -4.86
CA VAL A 362 -24.17 -14.41 -3.49
C VAL A 362 -23.15 -13.59 -2.72
N LYS A 363 -23.54 -13.13 -1.53
CA LYS A 363 -22.68 -12.44 -0.57
C LYS A 363 -22.41 -13.35 0.60
N VAL A 364 -21.19 -13.85 0.74
CA VAL A 364 -20.81 -14.67 1.87
C VAL A 364 -20.76 -13.80 3.13
N ILE A 365 -21.16 -14.36 4.26
CA ILE A 365 -21.03 -13.75 5.58
C ILE A 365 -20.09 -14.63 6.40
N ALA A 366 -19.09 -14.01 7.02
CA ALA A 366 -18.07 -14.71 7.79
C ALA A 366 -17.73 -13.94 9.07
N VAL A 367 -17.05 -14.61 10.01
CA VAL A 367 -16.44 -14.01 11.20
C VAL A 367 -14.93 -14.23 11.16
N GLN A 368 -14.15 -13.41 11.87
CA GLN A 368 -12.70 -13.65 12.01
C GLN A 368 -12.43 -14.99 12.72
N SER A 369 -11.57 -15.84 12.15
CA SER A 369 -11.29 -17.19 12.68
C SER A 369 -10.60 -17.17 14.04
N HIS A 370 -9.66 -16.23 14.21
CA HIS A 370 -8.81 -16.11 15.40
C HIS A 370 -9.38 -15.22 16.50
N ASP A 371 -10.58 -14.64 16.33
CA ASP A 371 -11.20 -13.83 17.39
C ASP A 371 -11.97 -14.74 18.37
N PRO A 372 -11.54 -14.87 19.65
CA PRO A 372 -12.23 -15.72 20.62
C PRO A 372 -13.66 -15.26 20.92
N ARG A 373 -14.00 -13.99 20.67
CA ARG A 373 -15.33 -13.42 20.94
C ARG A 373 -16.38 -13.88 19.92
N THR A 374 -15.96 -14.28 18.72
CA THR A 374 -16.85 -14.78 17.68
C THR A 374 -16.92 -16.30 17.62
N LYS A 375 -16.18 -17.01 18.51
CA LYS A 375 -16.08 -18.48 18.50
C LYS A 375 -17.43 -19.22 18.50
N GLY A 376 -18.45 -18.67 19.16
CA GLY A 376 -19.79 -19.26 19.23
C GLY A 376 -20.66 -19.01 18.00
N VAL A 377 -20.25 -18.12 17.10
CA VAL A 377 -20.99 -17.77 15.88
C VAL A 377 -20.60 -18.75 14.78
N THR A 378 -21.43 -19.77 14.57
CA THR A 378 -21.15 -20.86 13.62
C THR A 378 -22.10 -20.88 12.45
N ASP A 379 -23.25 -20.22 12.56
CA ASP A 379 -24.25 -20.11 11.51
C ASP A 379 -24.87 -18.70 11.53
N ILE A 380 -25.40 -18.25 10.39
CA ILE A 380 -26.07 -16.95 10.24
C ILE A 380 -27.27 -16.82 11.17
N SER A 381 -27.91 -17.93 11.54
CA SER A 381 -28.99 -17.97 12.54
C SER A 381 -28.53 -17.64 13.96
N CYS A 382 -27.23 -17.68 14.26
CA CYS A 382 -26.68 -17.22 15.53
C CYS A 382 -26.71 -15.68 15.65
N LEU A 383 -26.87 -14.95 14.54
CA LEU A 383 -26.90 -13.50 14.52
C LEU A 383 -28.27 -12.96 14.93
N ASN A 384 -28.28 -11.77 15.52
CA ASN A 384 -29.52 -11.04 15.75
C ASN A 384 -30.26 -10.78 14.41
N PRO A 385 -31.56 -11.10 14.28
CA PRO A 385 -32.30 -10.89 13.02
C PRO A 385 -32.26 -9.46 12.47
N HIS A 386 -32.14 -8.44 13.34
CA HIS A 386 -32.01 -7.05 12.93
C HIS A 386 -30.66 -6.77 12.25
N VAL A 387 -29.60 -7.45 12.67
CA VAL A 387 -28.27 -7.36 12.05
C VAL A 387 -28.33 -7.96 10.63
N VAL A 388 -28.97 -9.11 10.47
CA VAL A 388 -29.18 -9.72 9.14
C VAL A 388 -30.03 -8.83 8.24
N THR A 389 -31.07 -8.21 8.80
CA THR A 389 -31.93 -7.24 8.08
C THR A 389 -31.11 -6.03 7.61
N HIS A 390 -30.20 -5.52 8.44
CA HIS A 390 -29.29 -4.44 8.05
C HIS A 390 -28.42 -4.87 6.86
N PHE A 391 -27.82 -6.07 6.88
CA PHE A 391 -27.00 -6.55 5.76
C PHE A 391 -27.80 -6.64 4.45
N CYS A 392 -29.05 -7.11 4.54
CA CYS A 392 -29.96 -7.15 3.40
C CYS A 392 -30.18 -5.76 2.80
N GLN A 393 -30.48 -4.77 3.63
CA GLN A 393 -30.67 -3.37 3.21
C GLN A 393 -29.39 -2.79 2.61
N PHE A 394 -28.24 -3.01 3.25
CA PHE A 394 -26.94 -2.56 2.77
C PHE A 394 -26.63 -3.08 1.36
N PHE A 395 -26.84 -4.37 1.09
CA PHE A 395 -26.57 -4.93 -0.24
C PHE A 395 -27.57 -4.51 -1.31
N VAL A 396 -28.82 -4.17 -0.94
CA VAL A 396 -29.78 -3.60 -1.88
C VAL A 396 -29.36 -2.16 -2.22
N HIS A 397 -29.13 -1.33 -1.20
CA HIS A 397 -28.75 0.07 -1.36
C HIS A 397 -27.43 0.24 -2.11
N SER A 398 -26.38 -0.53 -1.76
CA SER A 398 -25.10 -0.42 -2.46
C SER A 398 -25.18 -0.83 -3.94
N ALA A 399 -26.13 -1.70 -4.33
CA ALA A 399 -26.39 -2.03 -5.72
C ALA A 399 -27.16 -0.89 -6.43
N GLU A 400 -28.14 -0.29 -5.79
CA GLU A 400 -28.90 0.85 -6.32
C GLU A 400 -28.00 2.07 -6.58
N VAL A 401 -27.11 2.41 -5.64
CA VAL A 401 -26.11 3.48 -5.82
C VAL A 401 -25.17 3.20 -6.99
N SER A 402 -24.92 1.92 -7.30
CA SER A 402 -24.13 1.52 -8.48
C SER A 402 -24.91 1.56 -9.81
N GLY A 403 -26.17 2.01 -9.80
CA GLY A 403 -27.04 2.10 -10.97
C GLY A 403 -27.80 0.80 -11.30
N CYS A 404 -27.81 -0.18 -10.40
CA CYS A 404 -28.62 -1.39 -10.59
C CYS A 404 -30.09 -1.14 -10.19
N THR A 405 -31.01 -1.85 -10.82
CA THR A 405 -32.46 -1.79 -10.52
C THR A 405 -33.00 -3.18 -10.15
N ASP A 406 -34.25 -3.26 -9.68
CA ASP A 406 -34.89 -4.54 -9.29
C ASP A 406 -34.08 -5.36 -8.24
N CYS A 407 -33.32 -4.69 -7.37
CA CYS A 407 -32.45 -5.31 -6.36
C CYS A 407 -33.28 -5.99 -5.25
N LYS A 408 -33.15 -7.31 -5.10
CA LYS A 408 -33.90 -8.10 -4.09
C LYS A 408 -33.06 -9.18 -3.44
N ILE A 409 -33.19 -9.35 -2.14
CA ILE A 409 -32.69 -10.54 -1.43
C ILE A 409 -33.68 -11.68 -1.64
N LEU A 410 -33.19 -12.84 -2.05
CA LEU A 410 -33.99 -14.03 -2.35
C LEU A 410 -34.09 -14.98 -1.15
N ARG A 411 -32.95 -15.28 -0.52
CA ARG A 411 -32.88 -16.17 0.63
C ARG A 411 -31.59 -15.97 1.44
N GLN A 412 -31.67 -16.32 2.71
CA GLN A 412 -30.53 -16.49 3.61
C GLN A 412 -30.09 -17.95 3.54
N LEU A 413 -28.80 -18.20 3.38
CA LEU A 413 -28.22 -19.53 3.27
C LEU A 413 -27.50 -19.88 4.59
N PRO A 414 -27.71 -21.08 5.14
CA PRO A 414 -26.96 -21.56 6.30
C PRO A 414 -25.48 -21.77 5.95
N ALA A 415 -24.63 -21.91 6.97
CA ALA A 415 -23.19 -22.09 6.84
C ALA A 415 -22.83 -23.22 5.86
N ALA A 416 -23.45 -24.40 6.00
CA ALA A 416 -23.17 -25.56 5.15
C ALA A 416 -23.42 -25.30 3.66
N GLU A 417 -24.51 -24.61 3.30
CA GLU A 417 -24.78 -24.24 1.90
C GLU A 417 -23.79 -23.19 1.40
N ALA A 418 -23.43 -22.21 2.22
CA ALA A 418 -22.46 -21.19 1.86
C ALA A 418 -21.06 -21.80 1.61
N ILE A 419 -20.63 -22.73 2.46
CA ILE A 419 -19.36 -23.46 2.31
C ILE A 419 -19.34 -24.25 0.99
N ALA A 420 -20.44 -24.94 0.65
CA ALA A 420 -20.53 -25.66 -0.61
C ALA A 420 -20.40 -24.73 -1.84
N LEU A 421 -20.95 -23.50 -1.75
CA LEU A 421 -20.79 -22.49 -2.80
C LEU A 421 -19.34 -21.98 -2.90
N VAL A 422 -18.64 -21.85 -1.76
CA VAL A 422 -17.21 -21.48 -1.72
C VAL A 422 -16.36 -22.54 -2.38
N GLN A 423 -16.59 -23.81 -2.05
CA GLN A 423 -15.90 -24.93 -2.68
C GLN A 423 -16.18 -25.03 -4.18
N ALA A 424 -17.42 -24.77 -4.61
CA ALA A 424 -17.76 -24.72 -6.03
C ALA A 424 -17.02 -23.57 -6.75
N ALA A 425 -16.98 -22.38 -6.15
CA ALA A 425 -16.25 -21.23 -6.68
C ALA A 425 -14.73 -21.48 -6.71
N HIS A 426 -14.19 -22.24 -5.76
CA HIS A 426 -12.79 -22.67 -5.76
C HIS A 426 -12.51 -23.66 -6.89
N ALA A 427 -13.37 -24.64 -7.12
CA ALA A 427 -13.27 -25.55 -8.25
C ALA A 427 -13.33 -24.81 -9.59
N ASP A 428 -14.17 -23.79 -9.71
CA ASP A 428 -14.24 -22.91 -10.89
C ASP A 428 -12.98 -22.06 -11.06
N TYR A 429 -12.40 -21.57 -9.97
CA TYR A 429 -11.11 -20.89 -9.98
C TYR A 429 -10.02 -21.81 -10.54
N LEU A 430 -9.89 -23.05 -10.05
CA LEU A 430 -8.89 -24.01 -10.52
C LEU A 430 -9.05 -24.34 -12.03
N LYS A 431 -10.29 -24.43 -12.51
CA LYS A 431 -10.57 -24.63 -13.95
C LYS A 431 -10.23 -23.40 -14.79
N THR A 432 -10.52 -22.20 -14.27
CA THR A 432 -10.35 -20.93 -14.98
C THR A 432 -8.87 -20.53 -15.03
N PHE A 433 -8.12 -20.83 -13.98
CA PHE A 433 -6.70 -20.48 -13.83
C PHE A 433 -5.84 -21.75 -13.67
N PRO A 434 -5.74 -22.60 -14.72
CA PRO A 434 -5.02 -23.88 -14.67
C PRO A 434 -3.50 -23.70 -14.51
N ASN A 435 -2.97 -22.56 -14.96
CA ASN A 435 -1.64 -22.08 -14.64
C ASN A 435 -1.79 -21.05 -13.53
N ALA A 436 -1.89 -21.51 -12.27
CA ALA A 436 -1.97 -20.68 -11.06
C ALA A 436 -0.66 -19.91 -10.78
N THR A 437 0.08 -19.55 -11.83
CA THR A 437 1.15 -18.57 -11.78
C THR A 437 0.57 -17.27 -11.27
N ILE A 438 1.10 -16.84 -10.14
CA ILE A 438 0.92 -15.51 -9.59
C ILE A 438 1.12 -14.49 -10.71
N HIS A 439 0.03 -13.84 -11.11
CA HIS A 439 0.11 -12.69 -11.99
C HIS A 439 0.52 -11.48 -11.18
N ASN A 440 1.56 -10.82 -11.64
CA ASN A 440 2.08 -9.62 -11.02
C ASN A 440 1.01 -8.55 -11.00
N ALA A 441 0.86 -7.95 -9.84
CA ALA A 441 0.33 -6.62 -9.73
C ALA A 441 1.08 -5.66 -10.75
N PRO A 442 0.52 -4.57 -11.29
CA PRO A 442 1.22 -3.56 -12.12
C PRO A 442 1.69 -2.35 -11.30
N ASN A 443 2.70 -1.59 -11.75
CA ASN A 443 3.37 -0.60 -10.88
C ASN A 443 2.45 0.61 -10.80
N LEU A 444 2.28 1.23 -9.62
CA LEU A 444 1.47 2.45 -9.48
C LEU A 444 1.93 3.51 -10.49
N TRP A 445 3.23 3.64 -10.73
CA TRP A 445 3.79 4.53 -11.75
C TRP A 445 3.44 4.12 -13.18
N CYS A 446 3.18 2.84 -13.42
CA CYS A 446 2.82 2.28 -14.71
C CYS A 446 1.32 2.08 -14.86
N LEU A 447 0.47 2.57 -13.94
CA LEU A 447 -0.96 2.57 -14.12
C LEU A 447 -1.28 3.21 -15.48
N PRO A 448 -1.76 2.43 -16.46
CA PRO A 448 -2.05 2.97 -17.77
C PRO A 448 -3.12 4.03 -17.60
N TRP A 449 -3.19 4.98 -18.53
CA TRP A 449 -4.28 5.94 -18.64
C TRP A 449 -5.61 5.26 -19.08
N SER A 450 -5.88 4.06 -18.53
CA SER A 450 -6.81 2.98 -18.89
C SER A 450 -6.36 2.07 -20.07
N LYS A 451 -6.85 0.81 -20.07
CA LYS A 451 -6.84 -0.09 -21.26
C LYS A 451 -7.58 0.53 -22.46
N GLU A 452 -8.40 1.54 -22.18
CA GLU A 452 -9.27 2.31 -23.06
C GLU A 452 -8.81 3.78 -23.08
N ALA A 453 -7.50 4.03 -23.15
CA ALA A 453 -6.96 5.31 -23.62
C ALA A 453 -7.30 5.49 -25.11
N SER A 454 -8.57 5.33 -25.44
CA SER A 454 -9.19 5.89 -26.61
C SER A 454 -9.00 7.40 -26.51
N GLN A 455 -8.93 8.06 -27.65
CA GLN A 455 -8.99 9.52 -27.72
C GLN A 455 -10.16 10.11 -26.91
N GLU A 456 -11.19 9.30 -26.60
CA GLU A 456 -12.37 9.69 -25.82
C GLU A 456 -12.09 9.97 -24.32
N SER A 457 -11.26 9.17 -23.64
CA SER A 457 -10.94 9.40 -22.22
C SER A 457 -10.17 10.71 -22.03
N VAL A 458 -9.28 11.03 -22.97
CA VAL A 458 -8.55 12.29 -23.02
C VAL A 458 -9.48 13.46 -23.34
N LYS A 459 -10.45 13.29 -24.26
CA LYS A 459 -11.51 14.30 -24.49
C LYS A 459 -12.36 14.53 -23.25
N GLN A 460 -12.61 13.49 -22.45
CA GLN A 460 -13.35 13.57 -21.19
C GLN A 460 -12.50 14.05 -20.00
N ARG A 461 -11.20 14.29 -20.22
CA ARG A 461 -10.24 14.77 -19.21
C ARG A 461 -10.11 13.82 -18.01
N ILE A 462 -10.22 12.52 -18.26
CA ILE A 462 -10.14 11.47 -17.23
C ILE A 462 -8.75 10.86 -17.19
N PHE A 463 -8.13 10.86 -16.01
CA PHE A 463 -6.77 10.36 -15.79
C PHE A 463 -6.73 9.51 -14.51
N PRO A 464 -5.84 8.50 -14.43
CA PRO A 464 -5.56 7.84 -13.17
C PRO A 464 -4.80 8.80 -12.23
N ALA A 465 -5.04 8.65 -10.93
CA ALA A 465 -4.25 9.28 -9.89
C ALA A 465 -4.08 8.30 -8.72
N VAL A 466 -3.00 8.46 -7.98
CA VAL A 466 -2.67 7.67 -6.80
C VAL A 466 -2.67 8.60 -5.60
N VAL A 467 -3.40 8.24 -4.54
CA VAL A 467 -3.43 9.01 -3.29
C VAL A 467 -2.20 8.69 -2.45
N GLU A 468 -1.44 9.71 -2.05
CA GLU A 468 -0.29 9.58 -1.14
C GLU A 468 -0.67 10.04 0.27
N ALA A 469 -1.10 11.30 0.39
CA ALA A 469 -1.56 11.89 1.64
C ALA A 469 -3.07 12.11 1.59
N THR A 470 -3.77 11.59 2.59
CA THR A 470 -5.23 11.71 2.67
C THR A 470 -5.63 13.13 3.04
N LYS A 471 -6.81 13.58 2.62
CA LYS A 471 -7.40 14.83 3.12
C LYS A 471 -7.41 14.82 4.66
N MET A 472 -7.11 15.95 5.28
CA MET A 472 -6.93 16.11 6.74
C MET A 472 -5.68 15.46 7.35
N SER A 473 -4.83 14.80 6.55
CA SER A 473 -3.54 14.31 7.04
C SER A 473 -2.63 15.49 7.37
N THR A 474 -1.82 15.32 8.41
CA THR A 474 -0.64 16.13 8.74
C THR A 474 0.65 15.47 8.27
N ASN A 475 0.62 14.16 7.99
CA ASN A 475 1.79 13.40 7.55
C ASN A 475 2.05 13.58 6.05
N MET A 476 3.31 13.81 5.71
CA MET A 476 3.82 13.86 4.34
C MET A 476 4.34 12.49 3.92
N TYR A 477 3.82 11.97 2.81
CA TYR A 477 4.24 10.72 2.21
C TYR A 477 4.78 10.98 0.82
N ASN A 478 5.86 10.31 0.46
CA ASN A 478 6.37 10.27 -0.91
C ASN A 478 6.40 8.83 -1.39
N PHE A 479 5.90 8.59 -2.60
CA PHE A 479 6.07 7.33 -3.30
C PHE A 479 7.50 7.19 -3.82
N ASP A 480 8.25 6.27 -3.23
CA ASP A 480 9.57 5.89 -3.75
C ASP A 480 9.39 4.92 -4.91
N THR A 481 9.80 5.32 -6.10
CA THR A 481 9.64 4.53 -7.33
C THR A 481 10.50 3.30 -7.42
N ASN A 482 11.67 3.34 -6.77
CA ASN A 482 12.62 2.24 -6.78
C ASN A 482 12.11 1.14 -5.86
N SER A 483 11.59 1.55 -4.69
CA SER A 483 10.99 0.62 -3.75
C SER A 483 9.49 0.40 -3.94
N GLY A 484 8.83 1.16 -4.79
CA GLY A 484 7.37 1.14 -4.89
C GLY A 484 6.65 1.30 -3.54
N VAL A 485 7.24 1.86 -2.48
CA VAL A 485 6.64 1.99 -1.14
C VAL A 485 6.38 3.47 -0.83
N LEU A 486 5.31 3.77 -0.08
CA LEU A 486 5.14 5.11 0.50
C LEU A 486 6.11 5.27 1.69
N LYS A 487 6.99 6.26 1.58
CA LYS A 487 7.91 6.65 2.65
C LYS A 487 7.36 7.87 3.40
N CYS A 488 7.19 7.74 4.70
CA CYS A 488 6.87 8.87 5.56
C CYS A 488 8.07 9.82 5.64
N GLN A 489 7.87 11.08 5.26
CA GLN A 489 8.87 12.14 5.40
C GLN A 489 8.80 12.85 6.76
N GLY A 490 7.77 12.53 7.56
CA GLY A 490 7.40 13.22 8.78
C GLY A 490 6.14 14.08 8.60
N PRO A 491 5.66 14.70 9.68
CA PRO A 491 4.53 15.62 9.62
C PRO A 491 4.91 16.94 8.96
N LEU A 492 3.91 17.66 8.46
CA LEU A 492 4.01 19.06 8.07
C LEU A 492 4.59 19.86 9.24
N LYS A 493 5.61 20.69 8.96
CA LYS A 493 6.21 21.53 10.01
C LYS A 493 5.26 22.62 10.51
N THR A 494 4.32 23.02 9.66
CA THR A 494 3.23 23.92 10.03
C THR A 494 2.07 23.14 10.64
N ALA A 495 1.29 23.79 11.51
CA ALA A 495 0.06 23.23 12.07
C ALA A 495 -1.10 23.21 11.05
N THR A 496 -0.80 22.89 9.79
CA THR A 496 -1.75 22.78 8.69
C THR A 496 -2.04 21.30 8.40
N PHE A 497 -3.10 21.05 7.63
CA PHE A 497 -3.45 19.73 7.12
C PHE A 497 -3.75 19.84 5.63
N TYR A 498 -3.63 18.73 4.91
CA TYR A 498 -3.97 18.71 3.48
C TYR A 498 -5.48 19.01 3.28
N PRO A 499 -5.85 20.08 2.53
CA PRO A 499 -7.25 20.45 2.31
C PRO A 499 -7.97 19.51 1.32
N ALA A 500 -7.19 18.74 0.56
CA ALA A 500 -7.62 17.74 -0.42
C ALA A 500 -6.73 16.50 -0.27
N ASN A 501 -7.06 15.40 -0.94
CA ASN A 501 -6.13 14.26 -0.99
C ASN A 501 -4.99 14.63 -1.93
N ALA A 502 -3.76 14.61 -1.45
CA ALA A 502 -2.59 14.86 -2.27
C ALA A 502 -2.03 13.54 -2.82
N GLY A 503 -1.49 13.60 -4.03
CA GLY A 503 -0.88 12.47 -4.67
C GLY A 503 -0.33 12.82 -6.04
N PHE A 504 -0.25 11.84 -6.93
CA PHE A 504 0.36 12.03 -8.24
C PHE A 504 -0.39 11.35 -9.39
N ILE A 505 -0.16 11.85 -10.61
CA ILE A 505 -0.61 11.24 -11.86
C ILE A 505 0.50 10.31 -12.40
N PRO A 506 0.26 9.01 -12.52
CA PRO A 506 1.24 8.05 -12.97
C PRO A 506 1.58 8.22 -14.47
N GLN A 507 2.74 7.69 -14.87
CA GLN A 507 3.31 7.86 -16.21
C GLN A 507 3.48 9.32 -16.63
N THR A 508 3.84 10.20 -15.70
CA THR A 508 4.13 11.61 -15.99
C THR A 508 5.45 12.02 -15.35
N VAL A 509 6.09 13.03 -15.95
CA VAL A 509 7.26 13.71 -15.38
C VAL A 509 7.04 15.21 -15.51
N ALA A 510 6.92 15.89 -14.38
CA ALA A 510 6.88 17.34 -14.23
C ALA A 510 8.25 17.96 -14.56
N GLU A 511 8.33 19.29 -14.54
CA GLU A 511 9.57 20.03 -14.87
C GLU A 511 10.70 19.82 -13.87
N ASP A 512 10.35 19.50 -12.62
CA ASP A 512 11.26 19.18 -11.53
C ASP A 512 11.75 17.72 -11.54
N GLY A 513 11.28 16.91 -12.51
CA GLY A 513 11.65 15.51 -12.66
C GLY A 513 10.80 14.52 -11.83
N LYS A 514 9.83 14.99 -11.05
CA LYS A 514 8.89 14.16 -10.28
C LYS A 514 7.61 13.87 -11.08
N PRO A 515 6.72 12.97 -10.63
CA PRO A 515 5.37 12.91 -11.17
C PRO A 515 4.66 14.24 -11.10
N VAL A 516 3.66 14.41 -11.96
CA VAL A 516 2.75 15.55 -11.83
C VAL A 516 1.92 15.38 -10.56
N ASP A 517 2.07 16.33 -9.65
CA ASP A 517 1.29 16.40 -8.42
C ASP A 517 -0.18 16.71 -8.71
N VAL A 518 -1.06 16.10 -7.91
CA VAL A 518 -2.50 16.31 -7.98
C VAL A 518 -3.13 16.43 -6.61
N LEU A 519 -4.02 17.41 -6.47
CA LEU A 519 -4.96 17.55 -5.36
C LEU A 519 -6.33 17.03 -5.80
N ILE A 520 -6.76 15.94 -5.18
CA ILE A 520 -8.02 15.26 -5.46
C ILE A 520 -9.07 15.73 -4.46
N LEU A 521 -10.04 16.50 -4.93
CA LEU A 521 -11.18 16.95 -4.16
C LEU A 521 -12.18 15.80 -4.02
N SER A 522 -12.51 15.44 -2.79
CA SER A 522 -13.48 14.38 -2.49
C SER A 522 -14.35 14.78 -1.31
N THR A 523 -15.53 14.15 -1.22
CA THR A 523 -16.46 14.44 -0.12
C THR A 523 -15.90 13.99 1.22
N LEU A 524 -15.32 12.78 1.25
CA LEU A 524 -14.66 12.19 2.41
C LEU A 524 -13.19 11.95 2.10
N PRO A 525 -12.28 11.96 3.10
CA PRO A 525 -10.91 11.56 2.90
C PRO A 525 -10.82 10.21 2.20
N LEU A 526 -10.06 10.14 1.11
CA LEU A 526 -9.72 8.89 0.45
C LEU A 526 -8.56 8.24 1.19
N GLN A 527 -8.39 6.93 1.05
CA GLN A 527 -7.30 6.22 1.71
C GLN A 527 -5.99 6.34 0.92
N SER A 528 -4.86 6.33 1.64
CA SER A 528 -3.53 6.26 1.05
C SER A 528 -3.39 5.01 0.17
N ARG A 529 -2.57 5.09 -0.88
CA ARG A 529 -2.29 4.02 -1.86
C ARG A 529 -3.48 3.60 -2.72
N CYS A 530 -4.64 4.23 -2.61
CA CYS A 530 -5.76 3.92 -3.49
C CYS A 530 -5.59 4.57 -4.88
N GLY A 531 -5.97 3.83 -5.91
CA GLY A 531 -6.06 4.34 -7.28
C GLY A 531 -7.42 5.00 -7.51
N VAL A 532 -7.44 6.15 -8.16
CA VAL A 532 -8.65 6.93 -8.43
C VAL A 532 -8.65 7.37 -9.89
N GLU A 533 -9.73 7.10 -10.62
CA GLU A 533 -9.96 7.80 -11.89
C GLU A 533 -10.48 9.19 -11.57
N ILE A 534 -9.69 10.21 -11.90
CA ILE A 534 -10.03 11.61 -11.68
C ILE A 534 -10.41 12.27 -12.99
N ARG A 535 -11.39 13.18 -12.94
CA ARG A 535 -11.63 14.18 -13.96
C ARG A 535 -10.89 15.45 -13.56
N ILE A 536 -9.99 15.93 -14.42
CA ILE A 536 -9.27 17.19 -14.19
C ILE A 536 -10.25 18.35 -14.34
N VAL A 537 -10.27 19.24 -13.35
CA VAL A 537 -11.10 20.46 -13.34
C VAL A 537 -10.26 21.73 -13.48
N GLY A 538 -8.95 21.67 -13.26
CA GLY A 538 -8.04 22.81 -13.42
C GLY A 538 -6.67 22.52 -12.84
N ALA A 539 -5.88 23.56 -12.61
CA ALA A 539 -4.62 23.47 -11.87
C ALA A 539 -4.32 24.75 -11.08
N ALA A 540 -3.54 24.62 -10.01
CA ALA A 540 -2.90 25.75 -9.35
C ALA A 540 -1.50 25.94 -9.93
N GLU A 541 -1.25 27.09 -10.55
CA GLU A 541 0.09 27.51 -10.93
C GLU A 541 0.78 28.09 -9.70
N CYS A 542 1.89 27.47 -9.31
CA CYS A 542 2.71 27.88 -8.19
C CYS A 542 4.16 28.12 -8.65
N ILE A 543 4.92 28.81 -7.80
CA ILE A 543 6.38 28.90 -7.91
C ILE A 543 6.97 28.32 -6.64
N ASN A 544 7.94 27.43 -6.79
CA ASN A 544 8.71 26.85 -5.70
C ASN A 544 10.22 27.08 -5.89
N GLU A 545 11.02 26.52 -4.99
CA GLU A 545 12.48 26.63 -5.00
C GLU A 545 13.17 26.07 -6.28
N MET A 546 12.49 25.19 -7.02
CA MET A 546 12.99 24.57 -8.26
C MET A 546 12.46 25.27 -9.53
N GLY A 547 11.54 26.23 -9.41
CA GLY A 547 10.93 26.95 -10.52
C GLY A 547 9.40 26.83 -10.56
N PRO A 548 8.79 26.89 -11.76
CA PRO A 548 7.35 26.69 -11.92
C PRO A 548 6.90 25.32 -11.42
N ASP A 549 5.80 25.30 -10.66
CA ASP A 549 5.26 24.11 -10.03
C ASP A 549 3.76 24.06 -10.24
N LEU A 550 3.28 23.06 -10.98
CA LEU A 550 1.86 22.94 -11.30
C LEU A 550 1.21 21.84 -10.46
N LYS A 551 0.24 22.22 -9.63
CA LYS A 551 -0.59 21.25 -8.88
C LYS A 551 -1.91 21.04 -9.63
N VAL A 552 -2.09 19.87 -10.23
CA VAL A 552 -3.35 19.54 -10.93
C VAL A 552 -4.48 19.43 -9.91
N ILE A 553 -5.68 19.91 -10.24
CA ILE A 553 -6.87 19.74 -9.43
C ILE A 553 -7.81 18.75 -10.12
N GLY A 554 -8.16 17.68 -9.41
CA GLY A 554 -9.05 16.64 -9.91
C GLY A 554 -10.21 16.35 -8.97
N VAL A 555 -11.30 15.83 -9.52
CA VAL A 555 -12.41 15.22 -8.75
C VAL A 555 -12.54 13.75 -9.18
N PRO A 556 -12.89 12.81 -8.28
CA PRO A 556 -13.14 11.44 -8.70
C PRO A 556 -14.28 11.38 -9.74
N LYS A 557 -14.02 10.75 -10.89
CA LYS A 557 -14.97 10.62 -12.01
C LYS A 557 -16.32 10.06 -11.59
N SER A 558 -16.29 9.16 -10.62
CA SER A 558 -17.43 8.40 -10.15
C SER A 558 -18.07 8.97 -8.88
N GLU A 559 -17.60 10.12 -8.38
CA GLU A 559 -18.20 10.80 -7.23
C GLU A 559 -19.52 11.48 -7.64
N PRO A 560 -20.69 10.98 -7.20
CA PRO A 560 -21.98 11.52 -7.63
C PRO A 560 -22.18 12.97 -7.19
N ARG A 561 -21.64 13.36 -6.03
CA ARG A 561 -21.82 14.69 -5.43
C ARG A 561 -21.01 15.78 -6.14
N MET A 562 -20.03 15.40 -6.94
CA MET A 562 -19.16 16.31 -7.71
C MET A 562 -19.32 16.12 -9.22
N LYS A 563 -20.40 15.45 -9.65
CA LYS A 563 -20.65 15.11 -11.06
C LYS A 563 -20.66 16.34 -11.98
N GLU A 564 -21.14 17.48 -11.49
CA GLU A 564 -21.24 18.75 -12.22
C GLU A 564 -19.95 19.59 -12.18
N TRP A 565 -18.92 19.17 -11.44
CA TRP A 565 -17.66 19.93 -11.35
C TRP A 565 -16.77 19.61 -12.55
N ASP A 566 -16.83 20.46 -13.57
CA ASP A 566 -16.13 20.31 -14.85
C ASP A 566 -15.11 21.40 -15.14
N GLY A 567 -14.97 22.40 -14.26
CA GLY A 567 -14.00 23.49 -14.34
C GLY A 567 -13.58 23.99 -12.95
N ILE A 568 -12.54 24.80 -12.88
CA ILE A 568 -12.04 25.36 -11.61
C ILE A 568 -12.93 26.52 -11.11
N ASP A 569 -13.68 27.14 -12.02
CA ASP A 569 -14.66 28.18 -11.77
C ASP A 569 -15.84 27.66 -10.93
N VAL A 570 -16.32 26.44 -11.21
CA VAL A 570 -17.42 25.79 -10.48
C VAL A 570 -17.03 25.24 -9.11
N VAL A 571 -15.73 25.05 -8.84
CA VAL A 571 -15.25 24.67 -7.50
C VAL A 571 -15.59 25.78 -6.49
N PRO A 572 -16.23 25.45 -5.34
CA PRO A 572 -16.63 26.45 -4.35
C PRO A 572 -15.47 27.34 -3.89
N LYS A 573 -15.74 28.64 -3.78
CA LYS A 573 -14.73 29.65 -3.40
C LYS A 573 -13.98 29.30 -2.11
N HIS A 574 -14.70 28.86 -1.07
CA HIS A 574 -14.08 28.52 0.22
C HIS A 574 -13.05 27.37 0.08
N MET A 575 -13.31 26.35 -0.75
CA MET A 575 -12.35 25.27 -0.99
C MET A 575 -11.13 25.76 -1.77
N LYS A 576 -11.32 26.68 -2.72
CA LYS A 576 -10.20 27.34 -3.42
C LYS A 576 -9.35 28.17 -2.46
N ASP A 577 -9.99 28.96 -1.60
CA ASP A 577 -9.30 29.79 -0.60
C ASP A 577 -8.50 28.91 0.38
N GLU A 578 -9.06 27.78 0.84
CA GLU A 578 -8.36 26.79 1.66
C GLU A 578 -7.14 26.20 0.96
N MET A 579 -7.25 25.82 -0.31
CA MET A 579 -6.12 25.33 -1.10
C MET A 579 -5.04 26.39 -1.28
N VAL A 580 -5.40 27.64 -1.59
CA VAL A 580 -4.44 28.74 -1.73
C VAL A 580 -3.73 29.01 -0.41
N HIS A 581 -4.46 29.02 0.70
CA HIS A 581 -3.88 29.20 2.03
C HIS A 581 -2.89 28.08 2.36
N PHE A 582 -3.27 26.83 2.11
CA PHE A 582 -2.39 25.68 2.28
C PHE A 582 -1.14 25.82 1.42
N LEU A 583 -1.27 26.03 0.10
CA LEU A 583 -0.14 26.09 -0.84
C LEU A 583 0.86 27.20 -0.52
N ASN A 584 0.38 28.32 0.01
CA ASN A 584 1.23 29.44 0.43
C ASN A 584 1.94 29.22 1.76
N GLY A 585 1.38 28.39 2.65
CA GLY A 585 1.83 28.28 4.04
C GLY A 585 2.50 26.96 4.42
N TYR A 586 2.22 25.85 3.73
CA TYR A 586 2.60 24.52 4.22
C TYR A 586 4.12 24.31 4.37
N LYS A 587 4.93 25.08 3.62
CA LYS A 587 6.41 25.08 3.69
C LYS A 587 7.00 26.21 4.54
N ASP A 588 6.21 27.10 5.15
CA ASP A 588 6.74 28.33 5.81
C ASP A 588 7.70 28.07 6.97
N LEU A 589 7.55 26.94 7.66
CA LEU A 589 8.43 26.52 8.75
C LEU A 589 9.51 25.52 8.30
N ASN A 590 9.62 25.27 7.01
CA ASN A 590 10.75 24.53 6.44
C ASN A 590 12.01 25.42 6.41
N ASP A 591 13.11 24.86 5.91
CA ASP A 591 14.35 25.62 5.76
C ASP A 591 14.10 26.84 4.86
N GLU A 592 14.74 27.98 5.13
CA GLU A 592 14.41 29.29 4.53
C GLU A 592 14.38 29.30 2.98
N TRP A 593 15.05 28.34 2.32
CA TRP A 593 15.10 28.23 0.87
C TRP A 593 13.93 27.44 0.27
N GLN A 594 13.16 26.68 1.07
CA GLN A 594 12.01 25.89 0.60
C GLN A 594 10.74 26.72 0.69
N PHE A 595 10.00 26.85 -0.42
CA PHE A 595 8.76 27.60 -0.43
C PHE A 595 7.79 27.09 -1.49
N CYS A 596 6.55 27.54 -1.41
CA CYS A 596 5.56 27.36 -2.47
C CYS A 596 4.67 28.59 -2.44
N ARG A 597 4.49 29.24 -3.59
CA ARG A 597 3.64 30.42 -3.71
C ARG A 597 2.66 30.22 -4.84
N PHE A 598 1.39 30.33 -4.51
CA PHE A 598 0.30 30.33 -5.48
C PHE A 598 0.32 31.63 -6.29
N GLU A 599 0.30 31.50 -7.62
CA GLU A 599 0.24 32.63 -8.55
C GLU A 599 -1.19 32.81 -9.08
N ARG A 600 -1.78 31.76 -9.67
CA ARG A 600 -3.13 31.80 -10.23
C ARG A 600 -3.71 30.41 -10.48
N TRP A 601 -5.01 30.37 -10.74
CA TRP A 601 -5.71 29.19 -11.25
C TRP A 601 -5.57 29.10 -12.77
N LEU A 602 -5.39 27.87 -13.28
CA LEU A 602 -5.46 27.53 -14.69
C LEU A 602 -6.71 26.71 -14.99
N GLU A 603 -7.25 26.89 -16.19
CA GLU A 603 -8.39 26.14 -16.69
C GLU A 603 -8.03 24.67 -16.94
N ALA A 604 -9.06 23.82 -16.99
CA ALA A 604 -8.91 22.38 -17.18
C ALA A 604 -8.13 22.03 -18.45
N GLU A 605 -8.33 22.77 -19.54
CA GLU A 605 -7.67 22.52 -20.82
C GLU A 605 -6.15 22.71 -20.74
N ASP A 606 -5.71 23.71 -19.99
CA ASP A 606 -4.28 24.00 -19.83
C ASP A 606 -3.61 22.99 -18.88
N ALA A 607 -4.31 22.58 -17.83
CA ALA A 607 -3.88 21.49 -16.96
C ALA A 607 -3.72 20.17 -17.75
N VAL A 608 -4.67 19.85 -18.63
CA VAL A 608 -4.59 18.66 -19.49
C VAL A 608 -3.41 18.72 -20.46
N LYS A 609 -3.17 19.87 -21.10
CA LYS A 609 -2.00 20.05 -21.99
C LYS A 609 -0.69 19.81 -21.21
N TYR A 610 -0.60 20.33 -20.00
CA TYR A 610 0.58 20.11 -19.14
C TYR A 610 0.76 18.63 -18.82
N VAL A 611 -0.30 17.94 -18.40
CA VAL A 611 -0.27 16.50 -18.09
C VAL A 611 0.12 15.66 -19.32
N GLN A 612 -0.36 16.00 -20.52
CA GLN A 612 0.04 15.35 -21.78
C GLN A 612 1.50 15.60 -22.14
N ALA A 613 2.01 16.83 -21.93
CA ALA A 613 3.42 17.14 -22.13
C ALA A 613 4.29 16.36 -21.13
N ALA A 614 3.89 16.30 -19.87
CA ALA A 614 4.55 15.52 -18.82
C ALA A 614 4.56 14.01 -19.12
N HIS A 615 3.46 13.49 -19.66
CA HIS A 615 3.38 12.12 -20.14
C HIS A 615 4.35 11.86 -21.30
N SER A 616 4.38 12.77 -22.28
CA SER A 616 5.33 12.67 -23.39
C SER A 616 6.79 12.67 -22.89
N ARG A 617 7.13 13.51 -21.90
CA ARG A 617 8.45 13.51 -21.25
C ARG A 617 8.79 12.15 -20.63
N PHE A 618 7.84 11.51 -19.96
CA PHE A 618 8.04 10.19 -19.36
C PHE A 618 8.50 9.14 -20.40
N PHE A 619 7.88 9.10 -21.59
CA PHE A 619 8.25 8.17 -22.65
C PHE A 619 9.53 8.56 -23.41
N LEU A 620 9.84 9.85 -23.49
CA LEU A 620 11.02 10.33 -24.20
C LEU A 620 12.30 10.25 -23.37
N PHE A 621 12.21 10.38 -22.04
CA PHE A 621 13.38 10.49 -21.17
C PHE A 621 13.46 9.34 -20.16
N THR A 622 12.41 9.10 -19.38
CA THR A 622 12.46 8.15 -18.26
C THR A 622 12.53 6.71 -18.72
N LEU A 623 11.61 6.29 -19.60
CA LEU A 623 11.59 4.90 -20.08
C LEU A 623 12.85 4.52 -20.87
N PRO A 624 13.39 5.35 -21.77
CA PRO A 624 14.67 5.07 -22.43
C PRO A 624 15.85 5.02 -21.45
N MET A 625 15.92 5.93 -20.47
CA MET A 625 16.98 5.92 -19.45
C MET A 625 16.94 4.67 -18.58
N GLN A 626 15.76 4.29 -18.07
CA GLN A 626 15.59 3.06 -17.30
C GLN A 626 15.96 1.81 -18.11
N ARG A 627 15.64 1.79 -19.42
CA ARG A 627 16.07 0.70 -20.32
C ARG A 627 17.58 0.65 -20.47
N LEU A 628 18.24 1.80 -20.59
CA LEU A 628 19.70 1.89 -20.68
C LEU A 628 20.36 1.44 -19.38
N GLU A 629 19.90 1.93 -18.22
CA GLU A 629 20.40 1.53 -16.90
C GLU A 629 20.26 0.02 -16.67
N LYS A 630 19.08 -0.54 -16.96
CA LYS A 630 18.86 -1.98 -16.90
C LYS A 630 19.82 -2.75 -17.81
N ARG A 631 20.02 -2.27 -19.04
CA ARG A 631 20.94 -2.91 -20.00
C ARG A 631 22.39 -2.84 -19.52
N VAL A 632 22.81 -1.74 -18.90
CA VAL A 632 24.13 -1.61 -18.30
C VAL A 632 24.31 -2.63 -17.18
N LEU A 633 23.35 -2.75 -16.27
CA LEU A 633 23.38 -3.74 -15.18
C LEU A 633 23.43 -5.19 -15.71
N GLU A 634 22.67 -5.50 -16.75
CA GLU A 634 22.71 -6.81 -17.43
C GLU A 634 24.10 -7.09 -18.02
N LEU A 635 24.69 -6.11 -18.73
CA LEU A 635 26.02 -6.24 -19.32
C LEU A 635 27.12 -6.40 -18.25
N GLU A 636 27.01 -5.71 -17.11
CA GLU A 636 27.92 -5.91 -15.99
C GLU A 636 27.80 -7.31 -15.38
N SER A 637 26.58 -7.84 -15.29
CA SER A 637 26.32 -9.23 -14.85
C SER A 637 26.92 -10.26 -15.82
N GLU A 638 26.71 -10.07 -17.13
CA GLU A 638 27.31 -10.89 -18.19
C GLU A 638 28.85 -10.85 -18.13
N ASN A 639 29.44 -9.65 -18.01
CA ASN A 639 30.88 -9.47 -17.88
C ASN A 639 31.45 -10.18 -16.64
N ARG A 640 30.74 -10.13 -15.50
CA ARG A 640 31.14 -10.85 -14.28
C ARG A 640 31.11 -12.36 -14.48
N LYS A 641 30.06 -12.91 -15.11
CA LYS A 641 29.98 -14.34 -15.44
C LYS A 641 31.12 -14.78 -16.37
N LEU A 642 31.44 -13.96 -17.38
CA LEU A 642 32.56 -14.20 -18.30
C LEU A 642 33.92 -14.17 -17.59
N LYS A 643 34.13 -13.20 -16.67
CA LYS A 643 35.34 -13.15 -15.83
C LYS A 643 35.46 -14.41 -14.95
N ALA A 644 34.40 -14.79 -14.23
CA ALA A 644 34.40 -15.98 -13.39
C ALA A 644 34.70 -17.26 -14.18
N ARG A 645 34.13 -17.39 -15.38
CA ARG A 645 34.38 -18.52 -16.29
C ARG A 645 35.84 -18.56 -16.76
N LYS A 646 36.41 -17.41 -17.17
CA LYS A 646 37.84 -17.30 -17.52
C LYS A 646 38.77 -17.66 -16.36
N THR A 647 38.45 -17.24 -15.13
CA THR A 647 39.23 -17.60 -13.95
C THR A 647 39.16 -19.11 -13.68
N SER A 648 38.00 -19.73 -13.87
CA SER A 648 37.84 -21.19 -13.74
C SER A 648 38.59 -21.98 -14.83
N GLU A 649 38.59 -21.49 -16.07
CA GLU A 649 39.31 -22.10 -17.20
C GLU A 649 40.82 -21.93 -17.05
N ALA A 650 41.29 -20.78 -16.54
CA ALA A 650 42.70 -20.55 -16.20
C ALA A 650 43.18 -21.45 -15.05
N ALA A 651 42.33 -21.68 -14.03
CA ALA A 651 42.62 -22.62 -12.95
C ALA A 651 42.69 -24.08 -13.44
N PHE A 652 41.84 -24.45 -14.41
CA PHE A 652 41.88 -25.77 -15.05
C PHE A 652 43.10 -25.96 -15.95
N GLY A 653 43.51 -24.91 -16.67
CA GLY A 653 44.68 -24.90 -17.57
C GLY A 653 46.03 -24.93 -16.84
N LEU A 654 46.09 -24.53 -15.57
CA LEU A 654 47.26 -24.68 -14.70
C LEU A 654 47.37 -26.08 -14.04
N SER A 655 46.34 -26.93 -14.20
CA SER A 655 46.32 -28.31 -13.68
C SER A 655 46.67 -29.39 -14.72
N ARG A 656 46.88 -28.99 -15.99
CA ARG A 656 47.45 -29.82 -17.06
C ARG A 656 48.90 -29.40 -17.31
#